data_AF-A0A7V4AQW9-F1
#
_entry.id   AF-A0A7V4AQW9-F1
#
_cell.length_a   1.000
_cell.length_b   1.000
_cell.length_c   1.000
_cell.angle_alpha   90.00
_cell.angle_beta   90.00
_cell.angle_gamma   90.00
#
_symmetry.space_group_name_H-M   'P 1'
#
loop_
_entity.id
_entity.type
_entity.pdbx_description
1 polymer ?
#
loop_
_entity_poly.entity_id
_entity_poly.type
_entity_poly.pdbx_seq_one_letter_code
_entity_poly.pdbx_strand_id
1 'polypeptide(L)'
;MPVIRLCGVVCAALAVVAFGSGAAVAQTFTGISNSYISVVAGVSGDVDDAGPNRDDSVAVSGRWSVGTIGGDPEKVGDEYSALVAGHPLAWGAYTIIRIDDAEDSIVYGDTENGRWVVAPTREGQDLSIYSEFEVDETPIRVKRRIRILRDIVMVRYEIENRDTKAHRVGLATYVDSEYGVDDTGFLKVGGPYYAPMLGRITRETVAENRQVPEVIYGFDRLPNYGYVTQFILDGQGATKPDRVVFGHSPSAWGDFWTYNPTTQNDIRDACLMMFWNQRLIPAARQRDPITFYFGLGQASHNLSLPAVVALHGPFALEYNRPSGEDTGRITPDPFTLYAFVYNQSTDVPLRDVQVQLELPFGIGFDDGEAQFKTIGEIAPGSEGWVSWNLYADGTEFGELPVTLTVVGFPMGTRSVTRFINVPATESIYLYANEKRMLSAPFTDGGSGALGNLFAGAYRWSPLDNVYRLVPDASPLAPGNGFWYRVFADQEFTLSGVTPVPGSSTEPFLISLQRGWNQFGNPFLYGIPLARCRVVKDPAEGSISLDEAINRNLIRGVVYRWDPTLGTAGEYDYESASTAVLRPWEGYWMRALQPVTLIIPPVEAIGARVTYTASSGGGSGGGGVGPPTPGSVQTTRARLRRPVVGLSPEWTVRVSAVGRYDSDTRNVFGQSAAASDGYDRQDVDKAPPGGTVSCAFVETGLGENSGYYAASIRSLRAGQEWKLRVASYQVDQPVTLKWSGLEALPSGVRLRLVDTATGRSMVLRPGSTYRFDAKAGQPRLFRIVSEGARGGRIR
;
A
#
# COMPACT_ATOMS: atom_id res chain seq x y z
N MET A 1 43.42 -9.55 0.78
CA MET A 1 43.95 -9.73 -0.59
C MET A 1 43.99 -11.21 -0.92
N PRO A 2 43.14 -11.64 -1.86
CA PRO A 2 43.64 -12.41 -3.00
C PRO A 2 43.25 -11.74 -4.32
N VAL A 3 44.15 -11.86 -5.29
CA VAL A 3 44.08 -11.32 -6.65
C VAL A 3 43.18 -12.24 -7.49
N ILE A 4 42.06 -11.73 -7.98
CA ILE A 4 41.25 -12.37 -9.02
C ILE A 4 41.43 -11.55 -10.30
N ARG A 5 41.78 -12.27 -11.38
CA ARG A 5 42.13 -11.74 -12.70
C ARG A 5 40.90 -11.10 -13.36
N LEU A 6 40.96 -9.79 -13.63
CA LEU A 6 40.08 -9.13 -14.58
C LEU A 6 40.35 -9.67 -15.99
N CYS A 7 39.41 -10.44 -16.53
CA CYS A 7 39.27 -10.60 -17.98
C CYS A 7 38.34 -9.48 -18.47
N GLY A 8 38.82 -8.71 -19.43
CA GLY A 8 38.20 -7.46 -19.87
C GLY A 8 36.89 -7.64 -20.62
N VAL A 9 35.90 -6.85 -20.20
CA VAL A 9 34.78 -6.37 -21.01
C VAL A 9 34.54 -4.90 -20.61
N VAL A 10 34.93 -4.00 -21.50
CA VAL A 10 34.38 -2.65 -21.72
C VAL A 10 34.37 -1.65 -20.54
N CYS A 11 35.52 -1.03 -20.28
CA CYS A 11 35.58 0.35 -19.77
C CYS A 11 35.32 1.36 -20.91
N ALA A 12 34.11 1.38 -21.49
CA ALA A 12 33.70 2.44 -22.41
C ALA A 12 33.24 3.67 -21.61
N ALA A 13 34.22 4.52 -21.31
CA ALA A 13 34.11 5.97 -21.27
C ALA A 13 32.97 6.60 -20.43
N LEU A 14 33.17 6.64 -19.11
CA LEU A 14 33.01 7.89 -18.35
C LEU A 14 34.14 8.85 -18.78
N ALA A 15 34.09 9.35 -20.00
CA ALA A 15 34.90 10.49 -20.40
C ALA A 15 34.18 11.74 -19.90
N VAL A 16 34.69 12.32 -18.82
CA VAL A 16 34.57 13.76 -18.59
C VAL A 16 35.15 14.45 -19.83
N VAL A 17 34.30 14.80 -20.81
CA VAL A 17 34.75 15.56 -21.98
C VAL A 17 35.04 16.98 -21.51
N ALA A 18 36.32 17.25 -21.26
CA ALA A 18 36.85 18.60 -21.31
C ALA A 18 36.72 19.08 -22.76
N PHE A 19 35.75 19.95 -23.05
CA PHE A 19 35.55 20.52 -24.38
C PHE A 19 36.65 21.54 -24.69
N GLY A 20 37.68 21.09 -25.41
CA GLY A 20 38.53 21.93 -26.22
C GLY A 20 37.82 22.28 -27.53
N SER A 21 37.87 23.55 -27.92
CA SER A 21 37.26 24.10 -29.13
C SER A 21 37.77 23.45 -30.42
N GLY A 22 36.90 22.76 -31.16
CA GLY A 22 37.15 22.31 -32.53
C GLY A 22 36.00 21.46 -33.08
N ALA A 23 35.35 21.92 -34.15
CA ALA A 23 34.31 21.28 -34.98
C ALA A 23 33.15 20.56 -34.25
N ALA A 24 31.94 21.13 -34.32
CA ALA A 24 30.73 20.57 -33.72
C ALA A 24 30.33 19.23 -34.36
N VAL A 25 30.71 18.11 -33.75
CA VAL A 25 30.04 16.82 -33.91
C VAL A 25 28.66 16.95 -33.25
N ALA A 26 27.59 16.54 -33.94
CA ALA A 26 26.25 16.50 -33.34
C ALA A 26 26.29 15.62 -32.09
N GLN A 27 25.96 16.18 -30.92
CA GLN A 27 25.91 15.40 -29.68
C GLN A 27 24.71 14.45 -29.74
N THR A 28 24.96 13.15 -29.66
CA THR A 28 23.91 12.11 -29.65
C THR A 28 23.16 12.05 -28.31
N PHE A 29 23.81 12.42 -27.20
CA PHE A 29 23.24 12.36 -25.85
C PHE A 29 23.75 13.49 -24.93
N THR A 30 23.02 13.75 -23.86
CA THR A 30 23.44 14.57 -22.71
C THR A 30 23.26 13.81 -21.41
N GLY A 31 24.09 14.07 -20.39
CA GLY A 31 24.07 13.30 -19.14
C GLY A 31 24.42 14.09 -17.89
N ILE A 32 23.94 13.58 -16.75
CA ILE A 32 24.19 14.07 -15.39
C ILE A 32 24.42 12.88 -14.46
N SER A 33 25.19 13.06 -13.39
CA SER A 33 25.42 12.02 -12.39
C SER A 33 25.78 12.59 -11.02
N ASN A 34 25.67 11.76 -10.00
CA ASN A 34 26.28 11.95 -8.69
C ASN A 34 26.94 10.65 -8.22
N SER A 35 27.19 10.51 -6.92
CA SER A 35 27.79 9.30 -6.33
C SER A 35 26.91 8.05 -6.43
N TYR A 36 25.59 8.17 -6.59
CA TYR A 36 24.66 7.04 -6.60
C TYR A 36 24.30 6.60 -8.00
N ILE A 37 23.86 7.56 -8.83
CA ILE A 37 23.20 7.28 -10.11
C ILE A 37 23.66 8.22 -11.22
N SER A 38 23.51 7.76 -12.46
CA SER A 38 23.69 8.51 -13.69
C SER A 38 22.42 8.48 -14.53
N VAL A 39 22.14 9.59 -15.20
CA VAL A 39 21.04 9.73 -16.17
C VAL A 39 21.60 10.19 -17.48
N VAL A 40 21.11 9.60 -18.57
CA VAL A 40 21.41 10.04 -19.93
C VAL A 40 20.10 10.29 -20.67
N ALA A 41 20.04 11.35 -21.47
CA ALA A 41 18.94 11.69 -22.36
C ALA A 41 19.43 11.85 -23.79
N GLY A 42 18.75 11.23 -24.75
CA GLY A 42 19.15 11.26 -26.15
C GLY A 42 18.67 12.51 -26.86
N VAL A 43 19.53 13.07 -27.70
CA VAL A 43 19.34 14.33 -28.42
C VAL A 43 18.90 14.09 -29.86
N SER A 44 19.58 13.19 -30.57
CA SER A 44 19.31 12.83 -31.97
C SER A 44 20.08 11.57 -32.37
N GLY A 45 19.63 10.89 -33.42
CA GLY A 45 20.31 9.73 -34.01
C GLY A 45 19.87 8.39 -33.41
N ASP A 46 20.58 7.35 -33.82
CA ASP A 46 20.33 5.97 -33.44
C ASP A 46 21.55 5.35 -32.77
N VAL A 47 21.34 4.28 -32.00
CA VAL A 47 22.40 3.48 -31.40
C VAL A 47 22.18 2.00 -31.70
N ASP A 48 23.27 1.26 -31.89
CA ASP A 48 23.20 -0.19 -32.08
C ASP A 48 22.89 -0.86 -30.73
N ASP A 49 21.80 -1.61 -30.66
CA ASP A 49 21.50 -2.49 -29.52
C ASP A 49 22.37 -3.74 -29.64
N ALA A 50 23.48 -3.81 -28.89
CA ALA A 50 24.52 -4.83 -29.01
C ALA A 50 24.10 -6.24 -28.50
N GLY A 51 22.86 -6.65 -28.74
CA GLY A 51 22.43 -8.04 -28.58
C GLY A 51 23.05 -8.94 -29.64
N PRO A 52 23.46 -10.18 -29.33
CA PRO A 52 24.24 -11.05 -30.22
C PRO A 52 23.52 -11.49 -31.51
N ASN A 53 22.29 -11.03 -31.78
CA ASN A 53 21.47 -11.40 -32.94
C ASN A 53 20.51 -10.28 -33.42
N ARG A 54 20.76 -9.00 -33.10
CA ARG A 54 19.93 -7.89 -33.61
C ARG A 54 20.79 -6.91 -34.41
N ASP A 55 20.49 -6.79 -35.69
CA ASP A 55 21.05 -5.79 -36.62
C ASP A 55 20.14 -4.53 -36.62
N ASP A 56 19.60 -4.18 -35.44
CA ASP A 56 18.55 -3.17 -35.29
C ASP A 56 19.13 -1.94 -34.56
N SER A 57 19.18 -0.80 -35.25
CA SER A 57 19.51 0.50 -34.67
C SER A 57 18.27 1.09 -33.97
N VAL A 58 18.43 1.59 -32.74
CA VAL A 58 17.33 2.16 -31.93
C VAL A 58 17.47 3.69 -31.84
N ALA A 59 16.41 4.40 -32.22
CA ALA A 59 16.34 5.86 -32.08
C ALA A 59 16.42 6.31 -30.62
N VAL A 60 17.30 7.27 -30.32
CA VAL A 60 17.50 7.79 -28.95
C VAL A 60 16.88 9.17 -28.71
N SER A 61 16.46 9.87 -29.77
CA SER A 61 15.93 11.23 -29.64
C SER A 61 14.77 11.29 -28.64
N GLY A 62 14.91 12.13 -27.62
CA GLY A 62 13.91 12.36 -26.58
C GLY A 62 13.71 11.21 -25.58
N ARG A 63 14.43 10.10 -25.75
CA ARG A 63 14.48 8.98 -24.82
C ARG A 63 15.49 9.22 -23.70
N TRP A 64 15.47 8.37 -22.68
CA TRP A 64 16.34 8.48 -21.51
C TRP A 64 16.60 7.12 -20.88
N SER A 65 17.66 7.02 -20.07
CA SER A 65 17.97 5.85 -19.26
C SER A 65 18.65 6.26 -17.95
N VAL A 66 18.59 5.38 -16.97
CA VAL A 66 19.19 5.56 -15.64
C VAL A 66 19.99 4.32 -15.29
N GLY A 67 21.14 4.52 -14.66
CA GLY A 67 21.96 3.46 -14.07
C GLY A 67 22.63 3.93 -12.80
N THR A 68 23.31 3.02 -12.13
CA THR A 68 24.07 3.32 -10.92
C THR A 68 25.50 3.74 -11.26
N ILE A 69 26.08 4.55 -10.39
CA ILE A 69 27.53 4.82 -10.31
C ILE A 69 28.06 4.04 -9.11
N GLY A 70 27.74 4.49 -7.90
CA GLY A 70 28.05 3.80 -6.64
C GLY A 70 26.90 2.96 -6.08
N GLY A 71 25.71 3.03 -6.67
CA GLY A 71 24.58 2.19 -6.26
C GLY A 71 24.07 2.48 -4.86
N ASP A 72 23.46 1.48 -4.23
CA ASP A 72 23.06 1.52 -2.82
C ASP A 72 24.31 1.39 -1.93
N PRO A 73 24.64 2.38 -1.06
CA PRO A 73 25.84 2.34 -0.22
C PRO A 73 25.99 1.12 0.67
N GLU A 74 24.88 0.48 1.04
CA GLU A 74 24.88 -0.70 1.91
C GLU A 74 24.93 -2.01 1.13
N LYS A 75 25.03 -1.92 -0.20
CA LYS A 75 25.00 -3.07 -1.09
C LYS A 75 26.23 -3.13 -1.97
N VAL A 76 26.99 -4.22 -1.81
CA VAL A 76 28.11 -4.51 -2.70
C VAL A 76 27.59 -5.20 -3.96
N GLY A 77 28.04 -4.73 -5.12
CA GLY A 77 27.82 -5.37 -6.41
C GLY A 77 26.71 -4.74 -7.25
N ASP A 78 26.05 -3.67 -6.78
CA ASP A 78 25.08 -2.92 -7.56
C ASP A 78 25.66 -1.66 -8.22
N GLU A 79 26.97 -1.45 -8.15
CA GLU A 79 27.69 -0.37 -8.82
C GLU A 79 27.66 -0.54 -10.35
N TYR A 80 27.71 0.57 -11.09
CA TYR A 80 27.79 0.61 -12.56
C TYR A 80 26.77 -0.28 -13.32
N SER A 81 25.60 -0.46 -12.74
CA SER A 81 24.53 -1.33 -13.22
C SER A 81 23.45 -0.51 -13.93
N ALA A 82 22.91 -1.02 -15.03
CA ALA A 82 21.69 -0.46 -15.60
C ALA A 82 20.53 -0.60 -14.60
N LEU A 83 19.68 0.43 -14.51
CA LEU A 83 18.36 0.39 -13.85
C LEU A 83 17.23 0.48 -14.89
N VAL A 84 17.52 1.12 -16.02
CA VAL A 84 16.70 1.18 -17.23
C VAL A 84 17.51 0.61 -18.38
N ALA A 85 16.87 -0.22 -19.21
CA ALA A 85 17.53 -0.86 -20.32
C ALA A 85 18.27 0.14 -21.22
N GLY A 86 19.41 -0.32 -21.74
CA GLY A 86 20.26 0.47 -22.60
C GLY A 86 21.23 1.40 -21.92
N HIS A 87 21.13 1.67 -20.61
CA HIS A 87 22.08 2.54 -19.93
C HIS A 87 23.54 2.05 -20.12
N PRO A 88 24.51 2.90 -20.51
CA PRO A 88 24.45 4.37 -20.55
C PRO A 88 23.92 5.00 -21.86
N LEU A 89 23.42 4.20 -22.80
CA LEU A 89 22.71 4.65 -24.00
C LEU A 89 21.25 4.98 -23.64
N ALA A 90 20.75 6.11 -24.14
CA ALA A 90 19.43 6.63 -23.75
C ALA A 90 18.31 6.04 -24.61
N TRP A 91 17.99 4.75 -24.47
CA TRP A 91 16.93 4.13 -25.29
C TRP A 91 15.80 3.42 -24.53
N GLY A 92 16.03 2.90 -23.31
CA GLY A 92 15.06 2.05 -22.60
C GLY A 92 13.86 2.75 -21.96
N ALA A 93 13.86 4.08 -21.84
CA ALA A 93 12.67 4.82 -21.43
C ALA A 93 12.29 5.91 -22.43
N TYR A 94 11.00 6.00 -22.73
CA TYR A 94 10.45 6.98 -23.67
C TYR A 94 9.01 7.35 -23.33
N THR A 95 8.56 8.47 -23.89
CA THR A 95 7.25 9.05 -23.61
C THR A 95 6.51 9.30 -24.90
N ILE A 96 5.22 8.97 -24.93
CA ILE A 96 4.32 9.23 -26.05
C ILE A 96 3.25 10.26 -25.66
N ILE A 97 2.83 11.05 -26.64
CA ILE A 97 1.85 12.12 -26.52
C ILE A 97 0.66 11.75 -27.41
N ARG A 98 -0.55 11.82 -26.85
CA ARG A 98 -1.81 11.58 -27.59
C ARG A 98 -2.63 12.86 -27.63
N ILE A 99 -3.05 13.27 -28.82
CA ILE A 99 -3.79 14.53 -29.04
C ILE A 99 -5.13 14.23 -29.73
N ASP A 100 -6.22 14.80 -29.21
CA ASP A 100 -7.58 14.79 -29.78
C ASP A 100 -8.10 13.43 -30.25
N ASP A 101 -7.75 12.37 -29.51
CA ASP A 101 -8.11 10.99 -29.85
C ASP A 101 -7.62 10.54 -31.25
N ALA A 102 -6.52 11.11 -31.75
CA ALA A 102 -5.82 10.64 -32.96
C ALA A 102 -5.57 9.12 -32.89
N GLU A 103 -5.34 8.45 -34.03
CA GLU A 103 -5.09 6.99 -34.06
C GLU A 103 -3.66 6.61 -33.64
N ASP A 104 -2.69 7.49 -33.89
CA ASP A 104 -1.28 7.29 -33.55
C ASP A 104 -0.82 8.25 -32.46
N SER A 105 0.13 7.80 -31.65
CA SER A 105 0.80 8.62 -30.65
C SER A 105 2.13 9.17 -31.17
N ILE A 106 2.51 10.37 -30.72
CA ILE A 106 3.78 11.01 -31.10
C ILE A 106 4.80 10.76 -30.00
N VAL A 107 5.99 10.25 -30.35
CA VAL A 107 7.08 10.08 -29.39
C VAL A 107 7.67 11.45 -29.05
N TYR A 108 7.87 11.73 -27.76
CA TYR A 108 8.54 12.96 -27.31
C TYR A 108 9.96 13.01 -27.89
N GLY A 109 10.28 14.06 -28.64
CA GLY A 109 11.57 14.22 -29.30
C GLY A 109 11.67 13.61 -30.70
N ASP A 110 10.59 13.05 -31.22
CA ASP A 110 10.51 12.59 -32.60
C ASP A 110 10.54 13.77 -33.58
N THR A 111 11.66 13.92 -34.28
CA THR A 111 11.87 15.03 -35.21
C THR A 111 11.19 14.85 -36.57
N GLU A 112 10.51 13.73 -36.81
CA GLU A 112 9.65 13.56 -38.00
C GLU A 112 8.25 14.18 -37.79
N ASN A 113 7.77 14.19 -36.54
CA ASN A 113 6.43 14.67 -36.15
C ASN A 113 6.47 15.91 -35.24
N GLY A 114 7.62 16.58 -35.17
CA GLY A 114 7.83 17.76 -34.36
C GLY A 114 9.26 18.25 -34.39
N ARG A 115 9.58 19.18 -33.49
CA ARG A 115 10.92 19.79 -33.42
C ARG A 115 11.35 20.13 -32.02
N TRP A 116 12.66 20.04 -31.79
CA TRP A 116 13.27 20.61 -30.59
C TRP A 116 13.20 22.14 -30.63
N VAL A 117 12.56 22.71 -29.62
CA VAL A 117 12.73 24.13 -29.28
C VAL A 117 13.99 24.29 -28.43
N VAL A 118 14.19 23.36 -27.50
CA VAL A 118 15.42 23.19 -26.73
C VAL A 118 15.73 21.70 -26.72
N ALA A 119 16.78 21.29 -27.42
CA ALA A 119 17.26 19.91 -27.36
C ALA A 119 17.75 19.58 -25.93
N PRO A 120 17.74 18.30 -25.50
CA PRO A 120 18.22 17.91 -24.18
C PRO A 120 19.57 18.52 -23.84
N THR A 121 19.57 19.39 -22.84
CA THR A 121 20.73 20.18 -22.42
C THR A 121 20.83 20.17 -20.90
N ARG A 122 22.05 20.08 -20.37
CA ARG A 122 22.30 20.19 -18.93
C ARG A 122 21.97 21.60 -18.42
N GLU A 123 21.11 21.70 -17.41
CA GLU A 123 20.82 22.93 -16.67
C GLU A 123 21.82 23.10 -15.53
N GLY A 124 22.80 24.00 -15.72
CA GLY A 124 23.65 24.56 -14.65
C GLY A 124 24.26 23.55 -13.66
N GLN A 125 24.36 23.97 -12.39
CA GLN A 125 24.87 23.15 -11.28
C GLN A 125 23.78 22.26 -10.64
N ASP A 126 22.51 22.37 -11.05
CA ASP A 126 21.34 21.76 -10.40
C ASP A 126 21.10 20.27 -10.74
N LEU A 127 22.14 19.56 -11.21
CA LEU A 127 22.08 18.15 -11.67
C LEU A 127 20.79 17.84 -12.43
N SER A 128 20.50 18.64 -13.46
CA SER A 128 19.26 18.59 -14.23
C SER A 128 19.53 18.57 -15.73
N ILE A 129 18.68 17.86 -16.48
CA ILE A 129 18.60 17.90 -17.94
C ILE A 129 17.24 18.53 -18.29
N TYR A 130 17.26 19.51 -19.18
CA TYR A 130 16.07 20.21 -19.67
C TYR A 130 15.91 20.08 -21.18
N SER A 131 14.67 19.95 -21.63
CA SER A 131 14.32 19.95 -23.05
C SER A 131 12.92 20.49 -23.30
N GLU A 132 12.70 21.08 -24.47
CA GLU A 132 11.41 21.56 -24.96
C GLU A 132 11.17 21.00 -26.37
N PHE A 133 10.07 20.29 -26.56
CA PHE A 133 9.64 19.72 -27.83
C PHE A 133 8.31 20.33 -28.24
N GLU A 134 8.18 20.73 -29.50
CA GLU A 134 6.95 21.26 -30.09
C GLU A 134 6.45 20.28 -31.15
N VAL A 135 5.22 19.81 -30.98
CA VAL A 135 4.54 18.93 -31.93
C VAL A 135 4.17 19.70 -33.20
N ASP A 136 4.39 19.09 -34.36
CA ASP A 136 4.00 19.68 -35.64
C ASP A 136 2.49 19.60 -35.85
N GLU A 137 1.94 20.50 -36.68
CA GLU A 137 0.51 20.65 -37.02
C GLU A 137 -0.44 21.06 -35.88
N THR A 138 -0.23 20.54 -34.66
CA THR A 138 -0.96 20.96 -33.45
C THR A 138 0.04 21.54 -32.46
N PRO A 139 0.03 22.87 -32.19
CA PRO A 139 1.06 23.57 -31.42
C PRO A 139 0.95 23.29 -29.91
N ILE A 140 1.10 22.01 -29.54
CA ILE A 140 1.30 21.51 -28.19
C ILE A 140 2.80 21.47 -27.95
N ARG A 141 3.23 22.16 -26.89
CA ARG A 141 4.61 22.16 -26.45
C ARG A 141 4.75 21.33 -25.18
N VAL A 142 5.69 20.40 -25.17
CA VAL A 142 6.00 19.58 -24.00
C VAL A 142 7.40 19.93 -23.52
N LYS A 143 7.50 20.38 -22.27
CA LYS A 143 8.78 20.65 -21.60
C LYS A 143 9.09 19.48 -20.69
N ARG A 144 10.34 19.02 -20.65
CA ARG A 144 10.79 17.98 -19.74
C ARG A 144 11.95 18.49 -18.90
N ARG A 145 11.91 18.16 -17.61
CA ARG A 145 13.07 18.24 -16.72
C ARG A 145 13.31 16.88 -16.09
N ILE A 146 14.53 16.37 -16.19
CA ILE A 146 15.01 15.21 -15.43
C ILE A 146 16.05 15.69 -14.43
N ARG A 147 15.81 15.49 -13.13
CA ARG A 147 16.70 15.98 -12.05
C ARG A 147 17.07 14.87 -11.10
N ILE A 148 18.35 14.75 -10.76
CA ILE A 148 18.81 13.83 -9.71
C ILE A 148 18.51 14.42 -8.33
N LEU A 149 17.73 13.69 -7.54
CA LEU A 149 17.38 13.95 -6.15
C LEU A 149 18.03 12.87 -5.26
N ARG A 150 19.34 12.99 -5.01
CA ARG A 150 20.13 11.96 -4.31
C ARG A 150 20.18 10.66 -5.13
N ASP A 151 19.50 9.60 -4.72
CA ASP A 151 19.48 8.26 -5.33
C ASP A 151 18.22 8.00 -6.16
N ILE A 152 17.38 9.03 -6.33
CA ILE A 152 16.18 9.00 -7.19
C ILE A 152 16.25 10.11 -8.24
N VAL A 153 15.61 9.92 -9.39
CA VAL A 153 15.39 10.97 -10.39
C VAL A 153 13.95 11.43 -10.38
N MET A 154 13.77 12.74 -10.45
CA MET A 154 12.49 13.35 -10.77
C MET A 154 12.39 13.51 -12.27
N VAL A 155 11.31 12.99 -12.87
CA VAL A 155 10.96 13.22 -14.27
C VAL A 155 9.68 14.04 -14.30
N ARG A 156 9.79 15.28 -14.77
CA ARG A 156 8.66 16.21 -14.86
C ARG A 156 8.43 16.66 -16.29
N TYR A 157 7.19 16.51 -16.73
CA TYR A 157 6.65 17.09 -17.95
C TYR A 157 5.77 18.31 -17.63
N GLU A 158 5.78 19.29 -18.51
CA GLU A 158 4.82 20.40 -18.53
C GLU A 158 4.26 20.51 -19.94
N ILE A 159 2.95 20.25 -20.08
CA ILE A 159 2.24 20.37 -21.35
C ILE A 159 1.68 21.78 -21.47
N GLU A 160 1.96 22.47 -22.56
CA GLU A 160 1.51 23.82 -22.87
C GLU A 160 0.74 23.82 -24.20
N ASN A 161 -0.55 24.15 -24.15
CA ASN A 161 -1.35 24.37 -25.36
C ASN A 161 -1.13 25.80 -25.89
N ARG A 162 -0.46 25.92 -27.04
CA ARG A 162 -0.20 27.20 -27.71
C ARG A 162 -1.14 27.48 -28.88
N ASP A 163 -2.12 26.62 -29.12
CA ASP A 163 -3.17 26.86 -30.09
C ASP A 163 -4.16 27.93 -29.56
N THR A 164 -4.95 28.45 -30.48
CA THR A 164 -6.17 29.19 -30.27
C THR A 164 -7.34 28.30 -29.83
N LYS A 165 -7.27 26.98 -30.04
CA LYS A 165 -8.30 26.00 -29.66
C LYS A 165 -7.89 25.18 -28.45
N ALA A 166 -8.89 24.66 -27.73
CA ALA A 166 -8.64 23.68 -26.69
C ALA A 166 -8.44 22.29 -27.32
N HIS A 167 -7.49 21.53 -26.78
CA HIS A 167 -7.14 20.18 -27.25
C HIS A 167 -7.24 19.18 -26.10
N ARG A 168 -7.64 17.94 -26.39
CA ARG A 168 -7.47 16.84 -25.46
C ARG A 168 -6.05 16.32 -25.58
N VAL A 169 -5.26 16.38 -24.51
CA VAL A 169 -3.87 15.91 -24.53
C VAL A 169 -3.64 14.93 -23.40
N GLY A 170 -3.03 13.80 -23.73
CA GLY A 170 -2.63 12.74 -22.82
C GLY A 170 -1.16 12.42 -22.99
N LEU A 171 -0.56 11.84 -21.96
CA LEU A 171 0.85 11.50 -21.93
C LEU A 171 1.00 10.11 -21.32
N ALA A 172 1.87 9.28 -21.89
CA ALA A 172 2.22 8.01 -21.29
C ALA A 172 3.72 7.78 -21.35
N THR A 173 4.30 7.20 -20.31
CA THR A 173 5.74 6.91 -20.23
C THR A 173 5.96 5.42 -20.05
N TYR A 174 6.86 4.88 -20.85
CA TYR A 174 7.33 3.52 -20.81
C TYR A 174 8.74 3.49 -20.22
N VAL A 175 8.99 2.56 -19.30
CA VAL A 175 10.30 2.34 -18.67
C VAL A 175 10.60 0.84 -18.72
N ASP A 176 11.57 0.46 -19.55
CA ASP A 176 12.12 -0.89 -19.58
C ASP A 176 13.07 -1.06 -18.39
N SER A 177 12.64 -1.80 -17.38
CA SER A 177 13.43 -1.95 -16.15
C SER A 177 14.41 -3.10 -16.32
N GLU A 178 15.66 -2.89 -15.95
CA GLU A 178 16.75 -3.85 -16.13
C GLU A 178 17.71 -3.77 -14.94
N TYR A 179 18.29 -4.88 -14.48
CA TYR A 179 19.05 -4.92 -13.22
C TYR A 179 20.37 -5.67 -13.32
N GLY A 180 21.44 -4.94 -13.65
CA GLY A 180 22.80 -5.47 -13.70
C GLY A 180 23.06 -6.38 -14.91
N VAL A 181 24.22 -7.05 -14.90
CA VAL A 181 24.63 -8.05 -15.89
C VAL A 181 24.89 -9.37 -15.16
N ASP A 182 24.63 -10.50 -15.80
CA ASP A 182 24.98 -11.81 -15.25
C ASP A 182 26.49 -12.09 -15.35
N ASP A 183 26.93 -13.20 -14.75
CA ASP A 183 28.33 -13.61 -14.72
C ASP A 183 28.92 -13.91 -16.11
N THR A 184 28.07 -13.92 -17.15
CA THR A 184 28.44 -14.08 -18.56
C THR A 184 28.40 -12.77 -19.36
N GLY A 185 28.10 -11.65 -18.70
CA GLY A 185 28.01 -10.33 -19.32
C GLY A 185 26.70 -10.08 -20.08
N PHE A 186 25.68 -10.93 -19.90
CA PHE A 186 24.35 -10.71 -20.48
C PHE A 186 23.46 -9.89 -19.54
N LEU A 187 22.66 -9.02 -20.14
CA LEU A 187 21.67 -8.17 -19.48
C LEU A 187 20.73 -9.00 -18.60
N LYS A 188 20.66 -8.67 -17.31
CA LYS A 188 19.72 -9.29 -16.38
C LYS A 188 18.38 -8.63 -16.55
N VAL A 189 17.48 -9.41 -17.12
CA VAL A 189 16.11 -8.99 -17.38
C VAL A 189 15.43 -8.52 -16.08
N GLY A 190 14.84 -7.31 -16.09
CA GLY A 190 14.22 -6.77 -14.90
C GLY A 190 12.92 -7.47 -14.53
N GLY A 191 12.53 -7.31 -13.26
CA GLY A 191 11.36 -7.92 -12.66
C GLY A 191 11.71 -9.10 -11.74
N PRO A 192 10.84 -9.47 -10.79
CA PRO A 192 9.43 -9.07 -10.67
C PRO A 192 9.23 -7.67 -10.08
N TYR A 193 8.02 -7.14 -10.27
CA TYR A 193 7.56 -5.96 -9.53
C TYR A 193 6.87 -6.38 -8.23
N TYR A 194 6.81 -5.46 -7.27
CA TYR A 194 5.99 -5.56 -6.06
C TYR A 194 5.31 -4.23 -5.79
N ALA A 195 4.02 -4.29 -5.46
CA ALA A 195 3.31 -3.14 -4.88
C ALA A 195 2.56 -3.61 -3.63
N PRO A 196 2.58 -2.86 -2.51
CA PRO A 196 2.05 -3.34 -1.22
C PRO A 196 0.64 -3.96 -1.32
N MET A 197 -0.29 -3.31 -2.02
CA MET A 197 -1.68 -3.76 -2.14
C MET A 197 -1.93 -4.80 -3.26
N LEU A 198 -0.97 -4.98 -4.18
CA LEU A 198 -1.09 -5.94 -5.29
C LEU A 198 -0.26 -7.21 -5.06
N GLY A 199 0.76 -7.15 -4.19
CA GLY A 199 1.71 -8.23 -3.96
C GLY A 199 2.79 -8.31 -5.04
N ARG A 200 3.38 -9.51 -5.20
CA ARG A 200 4.35 -9.80 -6.23
C ARG A 200 3.67 -9.91 -7.59
N ILE A 201 4.23 -9.24 -8.60
CA ILE A 201 3.69 -9.18 -9.97
C ILE A 201 4.71 -9.80 -10.92
N THR A 202 4.38 -10.99 -11.43
CA THR A 202 5.17 -11.75 -12.41
C THR A 202 4.43 -11.99 -13.73
N ARG A 203 3.19 -11.50 -13.83
CA ARG A 203 2.34 -11.61 -15.02
C ARG A 203 1.79 -10.25 -15.39
N GLU A 204 1.49 -10.06 -16.68
CA GLU A 204 1.02 -8.76 -17.14
C GLU A 204 -0.24 -8.36 -16.36
N THR A 205 -0.23 -7.15 -15.81
CA THR A 205 -1.23 -6.69 -14.85
C THR A 205 -1.56 -5.22 -15.14
N VAL A 206 -2.84 -4.85 -14.97
CA VAL A 206 -3.28 -3.45 -15.02
C VAL A 206 -3.73 -3.01 -13.64
N ALA A 207 -3.28 -1.84 -13.23
CA ALA A 207 -3.83 -1.10 -12.12
C ALA A 207 -4.48 0.18 -12.66
N GLU A 208 -5.78 0.39 -12.41
CA GLU A 208 -6.50 1.58 -12.84
C GLU A 208 -7.08 2.37 -11.66
N ASN A 209 -7.09 3.69 -11.78
CA ASN A 209 -7.69 4.61 -10.81
C ASN A 209 -7.20 4.34 -9.38
N ARG A 210 -8.09 3.93 -8.47
CA ARG A 210 -7.80 3.60 -7.07
C ARG A 210 -6.84 2.43 -6.88
N GLN A 211 -6.63 1.59 -7.91
CA GLN A 211 -5.70 0.47 -7.85
C GLN A 211 -4.26 0.89 -8.16
N VAL A 212 -4.05 2.07 -8.78
CA VAL A 212 -2.71 2.58 -9.09
C VAL A 212 -1.94 2.78 -7.77
N PRO A 213 -0.84 2.03 -7.56
CA PRO A 213 -0.06 2.14 -6.32
C PRO A 213 0.59 3.51 -6.20
N GLU A 214 0.74 3.99 -4.96
CA GLU A 214 1.57 5.17 -4.67
C GLU A 214 3.04 4.88 -4.96
N VAL A 215 3.51 3.69 -4.60
CA VAL A 215 4.87 3.21 -4.84
C VAL A 215 4.86 1.83 -5.48
N ILE A 216 5.76 1.63 -6.43
CA ILE A 216 6.03 0.34 -7.06
C ILE A 216 7.51 0.05 -6.91
N TYR A 217 7.84 -1.15 -6.47
CA TYR A 217 9.22 -1.61 -6.38
C TYR A 217 9.52 -2.59 -7.51
N GLY A 218 10.70 -2.49 -8.11
CA GLY A 218 11.20 -3.45 -9.09
C GLY A 218 12.45 -4.15 -8.55
N PHE A 219 12.61 -5.43 -8.85
CA PHE A 219 13.71 -6.26 -8.32
C PHE A 219 14.33 -7.13 -9.41
N ASP A 220 15.56 -7.58 -9.18
CA ASP A 220 16.18 -8.67 -9.94
C ASP A 220 15.60 -10.05 -9.57
N ARG A 221 15.24 -10.23 -8.30
CA ARG A 221 14.61 -11.44 -7.77
C ARG A 221 13.94 -11.16 -6.42
N LEU A 222 12.87 -11.89 -6.11
CA LEU A 222 12.19 -11.80 -4.81
C LEU A 222 12.03 -13.19 -4.16
N PRO A 223 12.13 -13.30 -2.82
CA PRO A 223 12.36 -12.23 -1.85
C PRO A 223 13.86 -11.86 -1.66
N ASN A 224 14.79 -12.58 -2.29
CA ASN A 224 16.24 -12.46 -2.04
C ASN A 224 16.93 -11.48 -3.00
N TYR A 225 16.52 -10.22 -3.03
CA TYR A 225 16.94 -9.28 -4.08
C TYR A 225 18.41 -8.82 -3.99
N GLY A 226 19.08 -8.77 -5.14
CA GLY A 226 20.36 -8.11 -5.39
C GLY A 226 20.19 -6.65 -5.86
N TYR A 227 19.03 -6.28 -6.40
CA TYR A 227 18.74 -4.91 -6.84
C TYR A 227 17.31 -4.54 -6.45
N VAL A 228 17.11 -3.29 -6.09
CA VAL A 228 15.76 -2.74 -5.88
C VAL A 228 15.68 -1.33 -6.46
N THR A 229 14.70 -1.12 -7.33
CA THR A 229 14.28 0.20 -7.77
C THR A 229 12.93 0.55 -7.20
N GLN A 230 12.60 1.83 -7.22
CA GLN A 230 11.28 2.31 -6.87
C GLN A 230 10.77 3.33 -7.88
N PHE A 231 9.47 3.30 -8.10
CA PHE A 231 8.69 4.34 -8.75
C PHE A 231 7.80 5.00 -7.71
N ILE A 232 7.88 6.31 -7.54
CA ILE A 232 6.97 7.09 -6.69
C ILE A 232 6.00 7.82 -7.61
N LEU A 233 4.73 7.42 -7.53
CA LEU A 233 3.66 7.82 -8.44
C LEU A 233 2.62 8.72 -7.77
N ASP A 234 2.56 8.77 -6.44
CA ASP A 234 1.66 9.61 -5.68
C ASP A 234 2.41 10.23 -4.48
N GLY A 235 1.91 11.34 -3.94
CA GLY A 235 2.62 12.08 -2.88
C GLY A 235 3.86 12.85 -3.35
N GLN A 236 4.45 13.67 -2.47
CA GLN A 236 5.69 14.44 -2.75
C GLN A 236 5.67 15.30 -4.03
N GLY A 237 4.49 15.74 -4.48
CA GLY A 237 4.31 16.48 -5.73
C GLY A 237 4.31 15.64 -7.01
N ALA A 238 4.30 14.30 -6.90
CA ALA A 238 4.00 13.40 -8.01
C ALA A 238 2.56 13.60 -8.50
N THR A 239 2.35 13.40 -9.80
CA THR A 239 1.04 13.40 -10.43
C THR A 239 0.60 11.95 -10.63
N LYS A 240 -0.38 11.48 -9.86
CA LYS A 240 -0.85 10.09 -9.95
C LYS A 240 -1.28 9.71 -11.37
N PRO A 241 -0.74 8.64 -11.98
CA PRO A 241 -1.25 8.10 -13.24
C PRO A 241 -2.69 7.61 -13.09
N ASP A 242 -3.47 7.70 -14.17
CA ASP A 242 -4.82 7.12 -14.22
C ASP A 242 -4.77 5.60 -14.37
N ARG A 243 -3.71 5.10 -15.02
CA ARG A 243 -3.48 3.69 -15.30
C ARG A 243 -1.99 3.38 -15.25
N VAL A 244 -1.65 2.23 -14.69
CA VAL A 244 -0.32 1.62 -14.76
C VAL A 244 -0.45 0.22 -15.32
N VAL A 245 0.42 -0.12 -16.27
CA VAL A 245 0.53 -1.47 -16.83
C VAL A 245 1.90 -2.03 -16.51
N PHE A 246 1.90 -3.19 -15.88
CA PHE A 246 3.06 -4.06 -15.73
C PHE A 246 3.08 -4.97 -16.95
N GLY A 247 4.01 -4.75 -17.88
CA GLY A 247 3.99 -5.37 -19.21
C GLY A 247 5.22 -6.19 -19.53
N HIS A 248 5.09 -7.03 -20.56
CA HIS A 248 6.24 -7.70 -21.17
C HIS A 248 6.86 -6.82 -22.27
N SER A 249 8.09 -6.32 -22.05
CA SER A 249 8.77 -5.32 -22.89
C SER A 249 8.69 -5.62 -24.40
N PRO A 250 9.08 -6.82 -24.90
CA PRO A 250 9.03 -7.14 -26.33
C PRO A 250 7.65 -7.02 -26.98
N SER A 251 6.58 -7.21 -26.20
CA SER A 251 5.18 -7.11 -26.69
C SER A 251 4.60 -5.71 -26.56
N ALA A 252 5.18 -4.87 -25.70
CA ALA A 252 4.69 -3.54 -25.36
C ALA A 252 5.43 -2.41 -26.10
N TRP A 253 6.61 -2.69 -26.67
CA TRP A 253 7.41 -1.70 -27.39
C TRP A 253 6.68 -1.07 -28.60
N GLY A 254 6.95 0.21 -28.87
CA GLY A 254 6.30 0.99 -29.92
C GLY A 254 5.20 1.93 -29.40
N ASP A 255 4.08 2.06 -30.11
CA ASP A 255 2.91 2.81 -29.64
C ASP A 255 2.10 1.97 -28.62
N PHE A 256 2.49 2.09 -27.36
CA PHE A 256 1.89 1.37 -26.25
C PHE A 256 0.58 1.98 -25.73
N TRP A 257 0.06 3.05 -26.36
CA TRP A 257 -1.19 3.68 -25.91
C TRP A 257 -2.36 2.70 -25.88
N THR A 258 -2.42 1.84 -26.91
CA THR A 258 -3.46 0.84 -27.14
C THR A 258 -3.09 -0.55 -26.63
N TYR A 259 -1.91 -0.72 -26.02
CA TYR A 259 -1.45 -1.99 -25.50
C TYR A 259 -2.44 -2.53 -24.45
N ASN A 260 -2.86 -3.78 -24.63
CA ASN A 260 -3.85 -4.43 -23.79
C ASN A 260 -3.25 -5.70 -23.14
N PRO A 261 -2.76 -5.60 -21.90
CA PRO A 261 -2.11 -6.72 -21.21
C PRO A 261 -3.09 -7.83 -20.85
N THR A 262 -2.54 -9.02 -20.57
CA THR A 262 -3.31 -10.17 -20.09
C THR A 262 -2.59 -10.90 -18.97
N THR A 263 -3.31 -11.22 -17.89
CA THR A 263 -2.78 -11.98 -16.75
C THR A 263 -2.42 -13.44 -17.10
N GLN A 264 -2.57 -13.85 -18.36
CA GLN A 264 -2.10 -15.13 -18.89
C GLN A 264 -0.63 -15.08 -19.33
N ASN A 265 -0.10 -13.90 -19.64
CA ASN A 265 1.27 -13.72 -20.09
C ASN A 265 2.19 -13.53 -18.88
N ASP A 266 3.24 -14.33 -18.81
CA ASP A 266 4.31 -14.11 -17.85
C ASP A 266 5.18 -12.93 -18.29
N ILE A 267 5.58 -12.09 -17.34
CA ILE A 267 6.55 -11.03 -17.56
C ILE A 267 7.94 -11.68 -17.49
N ARG A 268 8.53 -11.94 -18.66
CA ARG A 268 9.91 -12.42 -18.75
C ARG A 268 10.92 -11.29 -18.85
N ASP A 269 10.45 -10.16 -19.38
CA ASP A 269 11.16 -8.92 -19.63
C ASP A 269 10.25 -7.76 -19.29
N ALA A 270 10.60 -7.01 -18.24
CA ALA A 270 9.65 -6.22 -17.48
C ALA A 270 9.72 -4.74 -17.85
N CYS A 271 8.62 -4.24 -18.38
CA CYS A 271 8.42 -2.81 -18.54
C CYS A 271 7.28 -2.30 -17.64
N LEU A 272 7.40 -1.04 -17.25
CA LEU A 272 6.34 -0.31 -16.59
C LEU A 272 5.83 0.80 -17.51
N MET A 273 4.53 0.81 -17.77
CA MET A 273 3.87 1.87 -18.52
C MET A 273 2.95 2.66 -17.61
N MET A 274 3.14 3.98 -17.55
CA MET A 274 2.37 4.92 -16.75
C MET A 274 1.58 5.83 -17.68
N PHE A 275 0.26 5.92 -17.48
CA PHE A 275 -0.64 6.68 -18.34
C PHE A 275 -1.34 7.80 -17.58
N TRP A 276 -1.26 9.01 -18.12
CA TRP A 276 -2.11 10.15 -17.78
C TRP A 276 -3.06 10.38 -18.95
N ASN A 277 -4.34 10.08 -18.72
CA ASN A 277 -5.37 10.09 -19.74
C ASN A 277 -5.53 11.47 -20.39
N GLN A 278 -6.06 11.46 -21.61
CA GLN A 278 -6.34 12.69 -22.34
C GLN A 278 -7.31 13.58 -21.57
N ARG A 279 -6.88 14.82 -21.30
CA ARG A 279 -7.67 15.86 -20.63
C ARG A 279 -7.71 17.12 -21.48
N LEU A 280 -8.80 17.85 -21.38
CA LEU A 280 -8.98 19.09 -22.12
C LEU A 280 -8.02 20.16 -21.56
N ILE A 281 -7.06 20.58 -22.38
CA ILE A 281 -6.15 21.69 -22.08
C ILE A 281 -6.66 22.94 -22.81
N PRO A 282 -7.17 23.96 -22.10
CA PRO A 282 -7.61 25.21 -22.69
C PRO A 282 -6.52 25.92 -23.50
N ALA A 283 -6.95 26.76 -24.43
CA ALA A 283 -6.06 27.66 -25.16
C ALA A 283 -5.37 28.67 -24.21
N ALA A 284 -4.42 29.45 -24.74
CA ALA A 284 -3.69 30.51 -24.03
C ALA A 284 -2.62 30.04 -23.03
N ARG A 285 -1.84 29.01 -23.39
CA ARG A 285 -0.61 28.60 -22.68
C ARG A 285 -0.85 28.10 -21.26
N GLN A 286 -2.02 27.48 -21.02
CA GLN A 286 -2.24 26.79 -19.75
C GLN A 286 -1.28 25.62 -19.63
N ARG A 287 -0.71 25.45 -18.43
CA ARG A 287 0.33 24.48 -18.12
C ARG A 287 -0.26 23.35 -17.32
N ASP A 288 0.10 22.14 -17.71
CA ASP A 288 -0.33 20.94 -17.01
C ASP A 288 0.86 20.08 -16.60
N PRO A 289 1.28 20.12 -15.32
CA PRO A 289 2.46 19.40 -14.86
C PRO A 289 2.15 17.91 -14.60
N ILE A 290 3.05 17.05 -15.06
CA ILE A 290 3.06 15.62 -14.77
C ILE A 290 4.42 15.29 -14.17
N THR A 291 4.45 14.76 -12.95
CA THR A 291 5.70 14.40 -12.27
C THR A 291 5.63 12.98 -11.75
N PHE A 292 6.70 12.21 -11.92
CA PHE A 292 6.91 10.96 -11.20
C PHE A 292 8.40 10.84 -10.84
N TYR A 293 8.72 9.89 -9.96
CA TYR A 293 10.10 9.65 -9.55
C TYR A 293 10.49 8.20 -9.80
N PHE A 294 11.75 7.96 -10.16
CA PHE A 294 12.31 6.63 -10.40
C PHE A 294 13.77 6.56 -9.94
N GLY A 295 14.21 5.45 -9.35
CA GLY A 295 15.62 5.27 -8.96
C GLY A 295 15.80 4.12 -7.98
N LEU A 296 16.83 4.18 -7.15
CA LEU A 296 17.08 3.14 -6.13
C LEU A 296 15.95 3.11 -5.10
N GLY A 297 15.56 1.90 -4.70
CA GLY A 297 14.35 1.67 -3.91
C GLY A 297 14.56 1.33 -2.44
N GLN A 298 15.80 1.25 -1.95
CA GLN A 298 16.05 0.80 -0.59
C GLN A 298 15.64 1.82 0.48
N ALA A 299 15.70 3.13 0.18
CA ALA A 299 15.40 4.20 1.13
C ALA A 299 13.99 4.79 0.96
N SER A 300 13.44 5.33 2.04
CA SER A 300 12.27 6.22 2.02
C SER A 300 12.74 7.67 1.99
N HIS A 301 12.04 8.56 1.28
CA HIS A 301 12.53 9.93 1.03
C HIS A 301 11.53 11.02 1.42
N ASN A 302 12.06 12.18 1.81
CA ASN A 302 11.40 13.48 1.67
C ASN A 302 12.17 14.29 0.62
N LEU A 303 11.56 14.49 -0.55
CA LEU A 303 12.21 15.06 -1.74
C LEU A 303 12.13 16.61 -1.82
N SER A 304 11.77 17.27 -0.72
CA SER A 304 11.56 18.72 -0.70
C SER A 304 12.86 19.51 -0.76
N LEU A 305 12.97 20.47 -1.67
CA LEU A 305 14.11 21.40 -1.72
C LEU A 305 14.13 22.35 -0.49
N PRO A 306 15.30 22.89 -0.09
CA PRO A 306 16.63 22.73 -0.71
C PRO A 306 17.40 21.50 -0.23
N ALA A 307 16.81 20.58 0.54
CA ALA A 307 17.52 19.43 1.09
C ALA A 307 16.66 18.15 1.05
N VAL A 308 17.18 17.12 0.37
CA VAL A 308 16.55 15.80 0.33
C VAL A 308 16.94 15.05 1.59
N VAL A 309 15.97 14.48 2.29
CA VAL A 309 16.20 13.61 3.44
C VAL A 309 15.82 12.19 3.07
N ALA A 310 16.66 11.22 3.39
CA ALA A 310 16.38 9.80 3.15
C ALA A 310 16.63 8.97 4.41
N LEU A 311 15.76 7.98 4.65
CA LEU A 311 15.90 6.98 5.71
C LEU A 311 15.99 5.60 5.06
N HIS A 312 17.16 4.99 5.19
CA HIS A 312 17.52 3.69 4.63
C HIS A 312 17.56 2.64 5.72
N GLY A 313 17.18 1.40 5.38
CA GLY A 313 17.22 0.25 6.27
C GLY A 313 16.60 -0.99 5.65
N PRO A 314 16.40 -2.09 6.40
CA PRO A 314 15.65 -3.23 5.91
C PRO A 314 14.17 -2.88 5.62
N PHE A 315 13.50 -3.64 4.75
CA PHE A 315 12.03 -3.58 4.59
C PHE A 315 11.32 -4.42 5.65
N ALA A 316 11.94 -5.54 6.02
CA ALA A 316 11.44 -6.48 7.00
C ALA A 316 12.61 -7.07 7.79
N LEU A 317 12.34 -7.45 9.03
CA LEU A 317 13.22 -8.33 9.80
C LEU A 317 12.78 -9.78 9.54
N GLU A 318 13.69 -10.73 9.79
CA GLU A 318 13.48 -12.14 9.55
C GLU A 318 13.18 -12.89 10.85
N TYR A 319 12.37 -13.95 10.76
CA TYR A 319 12.21 -14.91 11.84
C TYR A 319 13.20 -16.08 11.61
N ASN A 320 14.00 -16.39 12.63
CA ASN A 320 14.93 -17.51 12.62
C ASN A 320 14.83 -18.31 13.92
N ARG A 321 14.48 -19.60 13.80
CA ARG A 321 14.49 -20.54 14.91
C ARG A 321 15.57 -21.62 14.70
N PRO A 322 16.68 -21.54 15.45
CA PRO A 322 17.72 -22.56 15.43
C PRO A 322 17.18 -23.95 15.82
N SER A 323 17.84 -24.98 15.31
CA SER A 323 17.52 -26.36 15.68
C SER A 323 17.73 -26.59 17.19
N GLY A 324 16.73 -27.15 17.86
CA GLY A 324 16.76 -27.43 19.30
C GLY A 324 16.29 -26.28 20.20
N GLU A 325 15.91 -25.12 19.64
CA GLU A 325 15.29 -24.03 20.42
C GLU A 325 13.76 -24.10 20.38
N ASP A 326 13.13 -23.70 21.48
CA ASP A 326 11.67 -23.68 21.65
C ASP A 326 11.00 -22.41 21.11
N THR A 327 11.77 -21.36 20.83
CA THR A 327 11.28 -20.08 20.28
C THR A 327 12.19 -19.57 19.17
N GLY A 328 11.62 -18.76 18.27
CA GLY A 328 12.40 -18.07 17.26
C GLY A 328 12.96 -16.73 17.75
N ARG A 329 13.93 -16.22 16.99
CA ARG A 329 14.58 -14.94 17.19
C ARG A 329 14.33 -14.05 15.97
N ILE A 330 14.28 -12.74 16.20
CA ILE A 330 14.17 -11.74 15.14
C ILE A 330 15.59 -11.39 14.68
N THR A 331 15.85 -11.35 13.37
CA THR A 331 17.18 -11.09 12.82
C THR A 331 17.12 -10.11 11.62
N PRO A 332 18.16 -9.30 11.38
CA PRO A 332 19.35 -9.14 12.21
C PRO A 332 19.03 -8.40 13.52
N ASP A 333 19.80 -8.70 14.56
CA ASP A 333 19.72 -8.09 15.89
C ASP A 333 21.17 -7.82 16.38
N PRO A 334 21.62 -6.55 16.43
CA PRO A 334 20.89 -5.35 16.01
C PRO A 334 20.75 -5.26 14.48
N PHE A 335 19.82 -4.44 14.01
CA PHE A 335 19.73 -3.97 12.62
C PHE A 335 20.07 -2.48 12.54
N THR A 336 20.57 -2.02 11.39
CA THR A 336 21.04 -0.63 11.23
C THR A 336 20.08 0.18 10.35
N LEU A 337 19.79 1.42 10.75
CA LEU A 337 19.16 2.43 9.90
C LEU A 337 20.14 3.57 9.61
N TYR A 338 20.09 4.13 8.40
CA TYR A 338 20.91 5.26 8.00
C TYR A 338 20.02 6.46 7.64
N ALA A 339 20.31 7.61 8.22
CA ALA A 339 19.72 8.89 7.83
C ALA A 339 20.71 9.67 6.98
N PHE A 340 20.24 10.09 5.81
CA PHE A 340 21.01 10.90 4.87
C PHE A 340 20.33 12.26 4.67
N VAL A 341 21.13 13.32 4.63
CA VAL A 341 20.69 14.68 4.34
C VAL A 341 21.54 15.20 3.19
N TYR A 342 20.94 15.30 2.01
CA TYR A 342 21.61 15.78 0.80
C TYR A 342 21.26 17.24 0.53
N ASN A 343 22.26 18.11 0.60
CA ASN A 343 22.11 19.52 0.28
C ASN A 343 22.04 19.71 -1.23
N GLN A 344 20.83 20.00 -1.73
CA GLN A 344 20.56 20.24 -3.15
C GLN A 344 20.79 21.68 -3.58
N SER A 345 21.16 22.58 -2.65
CA SER A 345 21.63 23.91 -3.01
C SER A 345 23.02 23.84 -3.64
N THR A 346 23.27 24.74 -4.59
CA THR A 346 24.53 24.85 -5.33
C THR A 346 25.49 25.86 -4.73
N ASP A 347 25.01 26.72 -3.82
CA ASP A 347 25.74 27.86 -3.28
C ASP A 347 25.56 28.07 -1.76
N VAL A 348 24.50 27.53 -1.15
CA VAL A 348 24.19 27.73 0.27
C VAL A 348 24.44 26.43 1.07
N PRO A 349 25.35 26.43 2.06
CA PRO A 349 25.53 25.30 2.96
C PRO A 349 24.32 25.14 3.89
N LEU A 350 24.02 23.90 4.27
CA LEU A 350 23.14 23.63 5.42
C LEU A 350 23.95 23.76 6.71
N ARG A 351 23.35 24.36 7.74
CA ARG A 351 23.98 24.53 9.05
C ARG A 351 23.12 23.99 10.17
N ASP A 352 23.80 23.63 11.26
CA ASP A 352 23.19 23.13 12.48
C ASP A 352 22.24 21.95 12.22
N VAL A 353 22.63 21.07 11.30
CA VAL A 353 21.81 19.92 10.91
C VAL A 353 21.78 18.92 12.06
N GLN A 354 20.60 18.77 12.65
CA GLN A 354 20.29 17.83 13.72
C GLN A 354 19.23 16.84 13.24
N VAL A 355 19.33 15.62 13.73
CA VAL A 355 18.44 14.53 13.38
C VAL A 355 17.91 13.85 14.65
N GLN A 356 16.65 13.48 14.60
CA GLN A 356 15.94 12.77 15.65
C GLN A 356 15.26 11.56 15.04
N LEU A 357 15.48 10.39 15.63
CA LEU A 357 14.78 9.16 15.25
C LEU A 357 13.68 8.86 16.28
N GLU A 358 12.45 8.73 15.83
CA GLU A 358 11.30 8.35 16.64
C GLU A 358 10.97 6.88 16.36
N LEU A 359 11.03 6.05 17.40
CA LEU A 359 10.78 4.62 17.32
C LEU A 359 9.35 4.29 17.81
N PRO A 360 8.66 3.34 17.18
CA PRO A 360 7.40 2.80 17.69
C PRO A 360 7.64 1.87 18.88
N PHE A 361 6.58 1.52 19.61
CA PHE A 361 6.66 0.39 20.55
C PHE A 361 7.14 -0.87 19.82
N GLY A 362 7.96 -1.67 20.50
CA GLY A 362 8.57 -2.89 19.98
C GLY A 362 9.90 -2.72 19.22
N ILE A 363 10.34 -1.49 18.94
CA ILE A 363 11.68 -1.20 18.40
C ILE A 363 12.42 -0.28 19.37
N GLY A 364 13.64 -0.67 19.75
CA GLY A 364 14.49 0.06 20.69
C GLY A 364 15.84 0.47 20.11
N PHE A 365 16.48 1.44 20.76
CA PHE A 365 17.88 1.81 20.51
C PHE A 365 18.80 0.79 21.18
N ASP A 366 19.78 0.28 20.45
CA ASP A 366 20.80 -0.61 21.01
C ASP A 366 21.71 0.13 22.02
N ASP A 367 22.52 -0.63 22.77
CA ASP A 367 23.39 -0.07 23.80
C ASP A 367 24.34 1.01 23.24
N GLY A 368 24.29 2.21 23.84
CA GLY A 368 25.11 3.35 23.44
C GLY A 368 24.51 4.21 22.33
N GLU A 369 23.33 3.84 21.81
CA GLU A 369 22.61 4.64 20.81
C GLU A 369 21.76 5.73 21.46
N ALA A 370 21.60 6.85 20.74
CA ALA A 370 20.89 8.02 21.23
C ALA A 370 19.84 8.50 20.22
N GLN A 371 18.68 8.91 20.72
CA GLN A 371 17.57 9.40 19.90
C GLN A 371 17.95 10.59 19.01
N PHE A 372 18.82 11.47 19.52
CA PHE A 372 19.28 12.68 18.83
C PHE A 372 20.73 12.52 18.39
N LYS A 373 21.02 12.87 17.14
CA LYS A 373 22.37 12.98 16.59
C LYS A 373 22.55 14.30 15.83
N THR A 374 23.80 14.70 15.62
CA THR A 374 24.17 15.91 14.89
C THR A 374 25.00 15.55 13.67
N ILE A 375 24.63 16.10 12.51
CA ILE A 375 25.45 16.05 11.29
C ILE A 375 26.31 17.32 11.20
N GLY A 376 25.75 18.48 11.59
CA GLY A 376 26.47 19.76 11.59
C GLY A 376 26.32 20.53 10.29
N GLU A 377 27.43 21.03 9.72
CA GLU A 377 27.41 21.75 8.45
C GLU A 377 27.51 20.77 7.27
N ILE A 378 26.69 20.98 6.23
CA ILE A 378 26.72 20.22 4.97
C ILE A 378 26.92 21.19 3.82
N ALA A 379 28.05 21.09 3.12
CA ALA A 379 28.39 21.97 2.01
C ALA A 379 27.36 21.87 0.85
N PRO A 380 27.28 22.90 -0.03
CA PRO A 380 26.46 22.81 -1.24
C PRO A 380 26.79 21.58 -2.08
N GLY A 381 25.77 20.90 -2.61
CA GLY A 381 25.92 19.68 -3.40
C GLY A 381 26.54 18.49 -2.67
N SER A 382 26.62 18.52 -1.33
CA SER A 382 27.21 17.47 -0.50
C SER A 382 26.16 16.75 0.35
N GLU A 383 26.51 15.55 0.83
CA GLU A 383 25.67 14.75 1.71
C GLU A 383 26.33 14.62 3.09
N GLY A 384 25.51 14.71 4.14
CA GLY A 384 25.89 14.27 5.48
C GLY A 384 24.97 13.15 5.95
N TRP A 385 25.46 12.30 6.85
CA TRP A 385 24.72 11.13 7.31
C TRP A 385 25.06 10.75 8.74
N VAL A 386 24.16 9.99 9.35
CA VAL A 386 24.37 9.23 10.59
C VAL A 386 23.66 7.88 10.48
N SER A 387 23.98 6.95 11.37
CA SER A 387 23.28 5.66 11.49
C SER A 387 22.80 5.41 12.91
N TRP A 388 21.92 4.44 13.12
CA TRP A 388 21.57 3.88 14.43
C TRP A 388 21.53 2.37 14.34
N ASN A 389 22.07 1.70 15.35
CA ASN A 389 21.79 0.30 15.64
C ASN A 389 20.54 0.18 16.52
N LEU A 390 19.61 -0.66 16.09
CA LEU A 390 18.31 -0.85 16.72
C LEU A 390 18.05 -2.34 16.92
N TYR A 391 17.18 -2.67 17.86
CA TYR A 391 16.67 -4.03 18.05
C TYR A 391 15.14 -4.05 18.00
N ALA A 392 14.56 -5.20 17.65
CA ALA A 392 13.13 -5.46 17.80
C ALA A 392 12.93 -6.43 18.95
N ASP A 393 12.16 -6.05 19.97
CA ASP A 393 12.00 -6.85 21.19
C ASP A 393 10.97 -8.00 21.06
N GLY A 394 10.21 -8.00 19.97
CA GLY A 394 9.16 -8.99 19.72
C GLY A 394 7.89 -8.79 20.56
N THR A 395 7.64 -7.59 21.08
CA THR A 395 6.37 -7.24 21.75
C THR A 395 5.33 -6.68 20.78
N GLU A 396 5.78 -6.05 19.69
CA GLU A 396 4.94 -5.54 18.60
C GLU A 396 5.41 -6.11 17.26
N PHE A 397 4.46 -6.25 16.32
CA PHE A 397 4.67 -6.96 15.06
C PHE A 397 3.94 -6.29 13.90
N GLY A 398 4.30 -6.65 12.67
CA GLY A 398 3.78 -6.06 11.43
C GLY A 398 4.58 -4.83 11.00
N GLU A 399 3.98 -3.98 10.17
CA GLU A 399 4.63 -2.78 9.65
C GLU A 399 4.70 -1.69 10.72
N LEU A 400 5.86 -1.56 11.37
CA LEU A 400 6.11 -0.59 12.43
C LEU A 400 6.76 0.69 11.87
N PRO A 401 6.19 1.88 12.11
CA PRO A 401 6.71 3.13 11.54
C PRO A 401 7.88 3.68 12.37
N VAL A 402 9.05 3.80 11.75
CA VAL A 402 10.20 4.56 12.28
C VAL A 402 10.25 5.91 11.57
N THR A 403 10.20 7.01 12.34
CA THR A 403 10.14 8.36 11.77
C THR A 403 11.41 9.14 12.05
N LEU A 404 12.06 9.61 10.99
CA LEU A 404 13.19 10.53 11.07
C LEU A 404 12.67 11.97 10.94
N THR A 405 12.99 12.80 11.92
CA THR A 405 12.84 14.26 11.86
C THR A 405 14.21 14.90 11.74
N VAL A 406 14.36 15.80 10.77
CA VAL A 406 15.60 16.55 10.51
C VAL A 406 15.31 18.04 10.60
N VAL A 407 16.18 18.77 11.30
CA VAL A 407 16.12 20.23 11.40
C VAL A 407 17.46 20.82 10.99
N GLY A 408 17.43 21.91 10.23
CA GLY A 408 18.62 22.72 9.94
C GLY A 408 18.27 23.96 9.13
N PHE A 409 19.23 24.88 8.99
CA PHE A 409 19.05 26.13 8.26
C PHE A 409 19.77 26.07 6.90
N PRO A 410 19.17 26.56 5.78
CA PRO A 410 17.86 27.19 5.65
C PRO A 410 16.70 26.21 5.34
N MET A 411 16.91 24.90 5.39
CA MET A 411 15.90 23.91 4.97
C MET A 411 14.65 23.84 5.88
N GLY A 412 14.75 24.30 7.13
CA GLY A 412 13.70 24.17 8.13
C GLY A 412 13.58 22.73 8.64
N THR A 413 12.38 22.33 9.05
CA THR A 413 12.09 20.96 9.48
C THR A 413 11.64 20.10 8.30
N ARG A 414 12.12 18.86 8.28
CA ARG A 414 11.73 17.81 7.34
C ARG A 414 11.49 16.52 8.11
N SER A 415 10.57 15.69 7.64
CA SER A 415 10.34 14.36 8.21
C SER A 415 10.17 13.32 7.12
N VAL A 416 10.58 12.10 7.42
CA VAL A 416 10.37 10.92 6.57
C VAL A 416 10.11 9.71 7.46
N THR A 417 9.18 8.87 7.06
CA THR A 417 8.85 7.64 7.79
C THR A 417 9.23 6.43 6.94
N ARG A 418 9.90 5.47 7.57
CA ARG A 418 10.17 4.15 7.02
C ARG A 418 9.39 3.11 7.82
N PHE A 419 8.67 2.23 7.15
CA PHE A 419 8.03 1.09 7.79
C PHE A 419 8.97 -0.11 7.81
N ILE A 420 9.13 -0.72 8.99
CA ILE A 420 9.89 -1.97 9.18
C ILE A 420 8.89 -3.07 9.50
N ASN A 421 8.80 -4.09 8.65
CA ASN A 421 7.90 -5.22 8.90
C ASN A 421 8.55 -6.22 9.87
N VAL A 422 8.08 -6.25 11.10
CA VAL A 422 8.60 -7.12 12.17
C VAL A 422 7.77 -8.41 12.25
N PRO A 423 8.38 -9.60 12.14
CA PRO A 423 7.64 -10.85 12.23
C PRO A 423 7.12 -11.12 13.64
N ALA A 424 5.96 -11.75 13.74
CA ALA A 424 5.49 -12.34 14.99
C ALA A 424 6.40 -13.47 15.47
N THR A 425 6.55 -13.56 16.79
CA THR A 425 7.21 -14.66 17.50
C THR A 425 6.18 -15.48 18.27
N GLU A 426 6.64 -16.58 18.89
CA GLU A 426 5.83 -17.43 19.75
C GLU A 426 5.31 -16.72 21.01
N SER A 427 5.79 -15.50 21.28
CA SER A 427 5.35 -14.68 22.39
C SER A 427 4.30 -13.65 21.96
N ILE A 428 3.38 -13.34 22.88
CA ILE A 428 2.51 -12.17 22.81
C ILE A 428 2.32 -11.61 24.23
N TYR A 429 2.31 -10.29 24.36
CA TYR A 429 2.05 -9.61 25.62
C TYR A 429 0.63 -9.03 25.64
N LEU A 430 -0.10 -9.26 26.74
CA LEU A 430 -1.43 -8.72 26.98
C LEU A 430 -1.47 -7.93 28.30
N TYR A 431 -2.12 -6.76 28.30
CA TYR A 431 -2.18 -5.87 29.45
C TYR A 431 -3.35 -6.19 30.39
N ALA A 432 -3.23 -5.84 31.67
CA ALA A 432 -4.24 -6.11 32.69
C ALA A 432 -5.64 -5.60 32.31
N ASN A 433 -6.65 -6.44 32.49
CA ASN A 433 -8.06 -6.19 32.17
C ASN A 433 -8.38 -6.02 30.68
N GLU A 434 -7.40 -6.22 29.81
CA GLU A 434 -7.57 -6.17 28.38
C GLU A 434 -8.37 -7.37 27.86
N LYS A 435 -9.25 -7.07 26.91
CA LYS A 435 -9.90 -8.08 26.07
C LYS A 435 -9.36 -7.91 24.66
N ARG A 436 -8.93 -9.00 24.03
CA ARG A 436 -8.43 -9.01 22.65
C ARG A 436 -9.17 -10.03 21.82
N MET A 437 -9.32 -9.70 20.54
CA MET A 437 -9.62 -10.68 19.50
C MET A 437 -8.30 -11.09 18.85
N LEU A 438 -7.89 -12.33 19.09
CA LEU A 438 -6.59 -12.86 18.73
C LEU A 438 -6.67 -13.90 17.61
N SER A 439 -5.54 -14.17 16.96
CA SER A 439 -5.33 -15.30 16.06
C SER A 439 -3.87 -15.73 16.13
N ALA A 440 -3.59 -16.98 16.50
CA ALA A 440 -2.22 -17.46 16.62
C ALA A 440 -1.66 -17.87 15.25
N PRO A 441 -0.53 -17.30 14.77
CA PRO A 441 0.07 -17.66 13.50
C PRO A 441 1.00 -18.89 13.58
N PHE A 442 0.68 -19.82 14.49
CA PHE A 442 1.48 -21.01 14.79
C PHE A 442 0.60 -22.25 14.79
N THR A 443 1.16 -23.38 14.37
CA THR A 443 0.54 -24.70 14.46
C THR A 443 1.23 -25.53 15.53
N ASP A 444 0.44 -26.30 16.27
CA ASP A 444 0.91 -27.19 17.34
C ASP A 444 0.95 -28.66 16.93
N GLY A 445 0.75 -28.95 15.62
CA GLY A 445 0.71 -30.30 15.08
C GLY A 445 -0.43 -31.17 15.64
N GLY A 446 -1.44 -30.58 16.28
CA GLY A 446 -2.52 -31.29 16.95
C GLY A 446 -2.25 -31.62 18.43
N SER A 447 -1.17 -31.12 19.02
CA SER A 447 -0.83 -31.35 20.43
C SER A 447 -1.78 -30.65 21.41
N GLY A 448 -2.58 -29.68 20.96
CA GLY A 448 -3.49 -28.89 21.79
C GLY A 448 -2.80 -27.78 22.59
N ALA A 449 -1.52 -27.50 22.34
CA ALA A 449 -0.72 -26.49 23.04
C ALA A 449 -1.40 -25.10 23.00
N LEU A 450 -1.98 -24.72 21.86
CA LEU A 450 -2.71 -23.45 21.72
C LEU A 450 -3.95 -23.39 22.62
N GLY A 451 -4.75 -24.46 22.62
CA GLY A 451 -5.97 -24.53 23.43
C GLY A 451 -5.67 -24.54 24.93
N ASN A 452 -4.57 -25.18 25.33
CA ASN A 452 -4.12 -25.21 26.72
C ASN A 452 -3.64 -23.85 27.21
N LEU A 453 -2.85 -23.13 26.39
CA LEU A 453 -2.33 -21.82 26.77
C LEU A 453 -3.45 -20.79 26.87
N PHE A 454 -4.39 -20.80 25.92
CA PHE A 454 -5.55 -19.90 25.90
C PHE A 454 -6.80 -20.56 26.50
N ALA A 455 -6.65 -21.28 27.61
CA ALA A 455 -7.76 -21.88 28.33
C ALA A 455 -8.79 -20.80 28.73
N GLY A 456 -10.07 -21.02 28.40
CA GLY A 456 -11.14 -20.03 28.59
C GLY A 456 -11.36 -19.09 27.39
N ALA A 457 -10.62 -19.26 26.30
CA ALA A 457 -10.93 -18.62 25.02
C ALA A 457 -12.34 -19.00 24.54
N TYR A 458 -12.97 -18.09 23.82
CA TYR A 458 -14.27 -18.33 23.19
C TYR A 458 -14.29 -17.81 21.76
N ARG A 459 -15.05 -18.50 20.91
CA ARG A 459 -15.15 -18.23 19.48
C ARG A 459 -16.59 -18.17 19.05
N TRP A 460 -16.83 -17.46 17.97
CA TRP A 460 -18.14 -17.44 17.34
C TRP A 460 -18.41 -18.69 16.51
N SER A 461 -19.61 -19.25 16.65
CA SER A 461 -20.17 -20.24 15.73
C SER A 461 -21.03 -19.51 14.68
N PRO A 462 -20.59 -19.42 13.41
CA PRO A 462 -21.40 -18.84 12.34
C PRO A 462 -22.71 -19.59 12.08
N LEU A 463 -22.72 -20.90 12.36
CA LEU A 463 -23.88 -21.78 12.15
C LEU A 463 -24.99 -21.48 13.16
N ASP A 464 -24.62 -21.31 14.43
CA ASP A 464 -25.57 -21.12 15.52
C ASP A 464 -25.80 -19.64 15.88
N ASN A 465 -24.95 -18.74 15.36
CA ASN A 465 -24.89 -17.33 15.72
C ASN A 465 -24.75 -17.09 17.24
N VAL A 466 -23.89 -17.86 17.89
CA VAL A 466 -23.56 -17.71 19.32
C VAL A 466 -22.06 -17.89 19.57
N TYR A 467 -21.57 -17.30 20.66
CA TYR A 467 -20.24 -17.61 21.17
C TYR A 467 -20.24 -18.95 21.91
N ARG A 468 -19.19 -19.75 21.70
CA ARG A 468 -18.93 -21.02 22.37
C ARG A 468 -17.51 -21.00 22.95
N LEU A 469 -17.31 -21.64 24.10
CA LEU A 469 -15.97 -21.83 24.67
C LEU A 469 -15.15 -22.77 23.79
N VAL A 470 -13.83 -22.61 23.78
CA VAL A 470 -12.90 -23.58 23.19
C VAL A 470 -12.71 -24.74 24.20
N PRO A 471 -12.76 -26.02 23.79
CA PRO A 471 -12.79 -26.53 22.41
C PRO A 471 -14.19 -26.80 21.83
N ASP A 472 -15.27 -26.59 22.58
CA ASP A 472 -16.65 -26.86 22.13
C ASP A 472 -17.04 -26.12 20.84
N ALA A 473 -16.38 -25.00 20.55
CA ALA A 473 -16.46 -24.31 19.27
C ALA A 473 -15.67 -25.05 18.17
N SER A 474 -14.35 -25.16 18.37
CA SER A 474 -13.35 -25.83 17.54
C SER A 474 -11.99 -25.63 18.24
N PRO A 475 -11.02 -26.57 18.12
CA PRO A 475 -9.65 -26.34 18.57
C PRO A 475 -9.04 -25.08 17.93
N LEU A 476 -8.18 -24.38 18.68
CA LEU A 476 -7.42 -23.26 18.14
C LEU A 476 -6.42 -23.76 17.10
N ALA A 477 -6.34 -23.04 15.98
CA ALA A 477 -5.47 -23.34 14.85
C ALA A 477 -5.09 -22.03 14.15
N PRO A 478 -4.11 -22.03 13.23
CA PRO A 478 -3.85 -20.90 12.35
C PRO A 478 -5.08 -20.48 11.53
N GLY A 479 -5.19 -19.18 11.23
CA GLY A 479 -6.31 -18.60 10.47
C GLY A 479 -7.60 -18.42 11.26
N ASN A 480 -7.60 -18.85 12.52
CA ASN A 480 -8.76 -19.00 13.35
C ASN A 480 -8.77 -17.85 14.38
N GLY A 481 -9.68 -16.87 14.25
CA GLY A 481 -9.82 -15.79 15.24
C GLY A 481 -10.63 -16.16 16.50
N PHE A 482 -10.20 -15.75 17.69
CA PHE A 482 -10.86 -16.05 18.98
C PHE A 482 -10.80 -14.86 19.94
N TRP A 483 -11.63 -14.87 20.97
CA TRP A 483 -11.54 -13.89 22.05
C TRP A 483 -10.79 -14.45 23.25
N TYR A 484 -10.00 -13.58 23.88
CA TYR A 484 -9.35 -13.86 25.14
C TYR A 484 -9.34 -12.60 26.02
N ARG A 485 -9.38 -12.79 27.35
CA ARG A 485 -9.31 -11.70 28.34
C ARG A 485 -8.31 -12.08 29.41
N VAL A 486 -7.45 -11.13 29.74
CA VAL A 486 -6.55 -11.21 30.89
C VAL A 486 -7.00 -10.26 31.99
N PHE A 487 -6.60 -10.55 33.22
CA PHE A 487 -6.93 -9.72 34.41
C PHE A 487 -5.69 -9.09 35.05
N ALA A 488 -4.51 -9.50 34.61
CA ALA A 488 -3.21 -8.94 34.97
C ALA A 488 -2.34 -8.89 33.71
N ASP A 489 -1.31 -8.06 33.75
CA ASP A 489 -0.27 -8.04 32.72
C ASP A 489 0.34 -9.43 32.58
N GLN A 490 0.37 -9.96 31.36
CA GLN A 490 0.80 -11.33 31.12
C GLN A 490 1.44 -11.50 29.74
N GLU A 491 2.64 -12.06 29.74
CA GLU A 491 3.26 -12.61 28.53
C GLU A 491 2.82 -14.06 28.34
N PHE A 492 2.49 -14.42 27.11
CA PHE A 492 2.16 -15.78 26.68
C PHE A 492 3.23 -16.24 25.71
N THR A 493 4.03 -17.22 26.09
CA THR A 493 5.01 -17.86 25.21
C THR A 493 4.54 -19.26 24.84
N LEU A 494 4.34 -19.51 23.55
CA LEU A 494 3.97 -20.82 23.03
C LEU A 494 5.19 -21.76 23.00
N SER A 495 5.03 -22.95 23.58
CA SER A 495 6.00 -24.05 23.47
C SER A 495 5.42 -25.20 22.63
N GLY A 496 6.29 -25.93 21.92
CA GLY A 496 5.90 -27.08 21.10
C GLY A 496 5.09 -26.70 19.84
N VAL A 497 5.07 -25.42 19.48
CA VAL A 497 4.45 -24.92 18.25
C VAL A 497 5.50 -24.61 17.19
N THR A 498 5.09 -24.52 15.93
CA THR A 498 5.93 -24.09 14.81
C THR A 498 5.18 -23.07 13.95
N PRO A 499 5.89 -22.18 13.23
CA PRO A 499 5.27 -21.38 12.19
C PRO A 499 4.54 -22.28 11.18
N VAL A 500 3.51 -21.76 10.52
CA VAL A 500 2.78 -22.54 9.49
C VAL A 500 3.77 -23.00 8.39
N PRO A 501 3.89 -24.32 8.14
CA PRO A 501 4.78 -24.84 7.11
C PRO A 501 4.44 -24.30 5.73
N GLY A 502 5.46 -23.96 4.94
CA GLY A 502 5.27 -23.42 3.59
C GLY A 502 4.66 -22.01 3.53
N SER A 503 4.67 -21.25 4.64
CA SER A 503 4.07 -19.91 4.70
C SER A 503 4.59 -18.91 3.65
N SER A 504 5.77 -19.13 3.08
CA SER A 504 6.36 -18.31 2.00
C SER A 504 6.15 -18.89 0.59
N THR A 505 5.53 -20.06 0.45
CA THR A 505 5.38 -20.76 -0.84
C THR A 505 3.96 -21.22 -1.14
N GLU A 506 3.17 -21.49 -0.10
CA GLU A 506 1.84 -22.10 -0.22
C GLU A 506 0.74 -21.16 0.31
N PRO A 507 -0.42 -21.07 -0.38
CA PRO A 507 -1.56 -20.33 0.13
C PRO A 507 -2.18 -21.04 1.33
N PHE A 508 -2.82 -20.27 2.22
CA PHE A 508 -3.61 -20.79 3.34
C PHE A 508 -5.10 -20.65 3.06
N LEU A 509 -5.89 -21.69 3.33
CA LEU A 509 -7.32 -21.74 3.03
C LEU A 509 -8.16 -21.59 4.30
N ILE A 510 -9.09 -20.63 4.30
CA ILE A 510 -10.03 -20.39 5.39
C ILE A 510 -11.46 -20.55 4.87
N SER A 511 -12.20 -21.52 5.40
CA SER A 511 -13.61 -21.72 5.07
C SER A 511 -14.47 -20.71 5.81
N LEU A 512 -15.15 -19.83 5.06
CA LEU A 512 -16.12 -18.87 5.59
C LEU A 512 -17.54 -19.41 5.38
N GLN A 513 -18.28 -19.51 6.46
CA GLN A 513 -19.70 -19.88 6.44
C GLN A 513 -20.56 -18.68 6.10
N ARG A 514 -21.79 -18.92 5.64
CA ARG A 514 -22.77 -17.82 5.51
C ARG A 514 -22.98 -17.14 6.87
N GLY A 515 -22.89 -15.82 6.91
CA GLY A 515 -23.00 -15.02 8.13
C GLY A 515 -21.67 -14.40 8.56
N TRP A 516 -21.57 -14.09 9.85
CA TRP A 516 -20.35 -13.52 10.43
C TRP A 516 -19.33 -14.62 10.74
N ASN A 517 -18.09 -14.41 10.31
CA ASN A 517 -16.97 -15.33 10.54
C ASN A 517 -15.87 -14.63 11.30
N GLN A 518 -15.38 -15.31 12.35
CA GLN A 518 -14.24 -14.88 13.13
C GLN A 518 -12.99 -15.63 12.62
N PHE A 519 -12.05 -14.91 12.03
CA PHE A 519 -10.86 -15.46 11.36
C PHE A 519 -9.61 -14.63 11.73
N GLY A 520 -8.44 -14.99 11.22
CA GLY A 520 -7.23 -14.21 11.46
C GLY A 520 -6.10 -14.50 10.50
N ASN A 521 -4.97 -13.81 10.71
CA ASN A 521 -3.77 -14.05 9.92
C ASN A 521 -3.11 -15.37 10.35
N PRO A 522 -2.89 -16.34 9.44
CA PRO A 522 -2.19 -17.58 9.74
C PRO A 522 -0.66 -17.45 9.74
N PHE A 523 -0.10 -16.31 9.29
CA PHE A 523 1.32 -16.13 9.06
C PHE A 523 1.95 -15.08 9.99
N LEU A 524 3.29 -15.09 10.07
CA LEU A 524 4.05 -14.21 10.95
C LEU A 524 4.15 -12.75 10.47
N TYR A 525 3.76 -12.48 9.22
CA TYR A 525 3.81 -11.15 8.61
C TYR A 525 2.43 -10.70 8.17
N GLY A 526 2.22 -9.38 8.14
CA GLY A 526 0.96 -8.79 7.71
C GLY A 526 0.57 -9.17 6.27
N ILE A 527 -0.70 -9.51 6.04
CA ILE A 527 -1.24 -9.82 4.71
C ILE A 527 -2.32 -8.80 4.32
N PRO A 528 -2.10 -7.96 3.30
CA PRO A 528 -3.14 -7.11 2.74
C PRO A 528 -4.34 -7.94 2.28
N LEU A 529 -5.52 -7.66 2.83
CA LEU A 529 -6.73 -8.44 2.57
C LEU A 529 -7.15 -8.34 1.09
N ALA A 530 -6.85 -7.22 0.43
CA ALA A 530 -7.04 -7.02 -1.02
C ALA A 530 -6.32 -8.05 -1.89
N ARG A 531 -5.22 -8.66 -1.39
CA ARG A 531 -4.46 -9.72 -2.09
C ARG A 531 -5.10 -11.10 -1.94
N CYS A 532 -6.05 -11.26 -1.02
CA CYS A 532 -6.76 -12.51 -0.84
C CYS A 532 -7.69 -12.78 -2.03
N ARG A 533 -7.89 -14.07 -2.31
CA ARG A 533 -8.82 -14.53 -3.34
C ARG A 533 -9.97 -15.29 -2.71
N VAL A 534 -11.08 -15.40 -3.44
CA VAL A 534 -12.28 -16.08 -2.96
C VAL A 534 -12.66 -17.18 -3.94
N VAL A 535 -12.95 -18.37 -3.41
CA VAL A 535 -13.52 -19.50 -4.16
C VAL A 535 -14.93 -19.75 -3.63
N LYS A 536 -15.91 -19.68 -4.52
CA LYS A 536 -17.28 -20.13 -4.23
C LYS A 536 -17.48 -21.57 -4.70
N ASP A 537 -17.14 -21.82 -5.96
CA ASP A 537 -17.18 -23.14 -6.59
C ASP A 537 -15.75 -23.46 -7.07
N PRO A 538 -15.13 -24.55 -6.59
CA PRO A 538 -13.81 -24.98 -7.07
C PRO A 538 -13.73 -25.16 -8.60
N ALA A 539 -14.84 -25.50 -9.26
CA ALA A 539 -14.89 -25.65 -10.72
C ALA A 539 -14.80 -24.31 -11.47
N GLU A 540 -15.20 -23.20 -10.84
CA GLU A 540 -15.07 -21.84 -11.40
C GLU A 540 -13.69 -21.21 -11.10
N GLY A 541 -12.90 -21.83 -10.22
CA GLY A 541 -11.63 -21.30 -9.74
C GLY A 541 -11.81 -20.16 -8.73
N SER A 542 -10.75 -19.37 -8.54
CA SER A 542 -10.72 -18.26 -7.59
C SER A 542 -10.89 -16.91 -8.28
N ILE A 543 -11.57 -15.97 -7.62
CA ILE A 543 -11.73 -14.57 -8.04
C ILE A 543 -11.07 -13.62 -7.04
N SER A 544 -10.81 -12.37 -7.44
CA SER A 544 -10.27 -11.35 -6.52
C SER A 544 -11.29 -11.01 -5.42
N LEU A 545 -10.79 -10.49 -4.28
CA LEU A 545 -11.63 -9.99 -3.20
C LEU A 545 -12.65 -8.95 -3.70
N ASP A 546 -12.19 -7.97 -4.48
CA ASP A 546 -13.03 -6.91 -5.05
C ASP A 546 -14.16 -7.49 -5.93
N GLU A 547 -13.87 -8.50 -6.74
CA GLU A 547 -14.90 -9.16 -7.56
C GLU A 547 -15.88 -9.97 -6.70
N ALA A 548 -15.40 -10.64 -5.65
CA ALA A 548 -16.26 -11.35 -4.70
C ALA A 548 -17.21 -10.38 -3.96
N ILE A 549 -16.73 -9.19 -3.61
CA ILE A 549 -17.56 -8.11 -3.04
C ILE A 549 -18.58 -7.64 -4.07
N ASN A 550 -18.18 -7.41 -5.32
CA ASN A 550 -19.09 -6.98 -6.39
C ASN A 550 -20.17 -8.00 -6.73
N ARG A 551 -19.85 -9.29 -6.59
CA ARG A 551 -20.79 -10.41 -6.76
C ARG A 551 -21.64 -10.69 -5.52
N ASN A 552 -21.55 -9.88 -4.46
CA ASN A 552 -22.23 -10.10 -3.19
C ASN A 552 -21.99 -11.50 -2.61
N LEU A 553 -20.75 -11.99 -2.67
CA LEU A 553 -20.34 -13.23 -1.99
C LEU A 553 -19.88 -12.95 -0.56
N ILE A 554 -19.21 -11.82 -0.37
CA ILE A 554 -18.66 -11.34 0.91
C ILE A 554 -18.87 -9.82 1.02
N ARG A 555 -18.87 -9.28 2.23
CA ARG A 555 -18.89 -7.83 2.47
C ARG A 555 -17.49 -7.23 2.32
N GLY A 556 -17.44 -6.00 1.83
CA GLY A 556 -16.20 -5.24 1.65
C GLY A 556 -15.69 -4.51 2.88
N VAL A 557 -16.08 -4.95 4.08
CA VAL A 557 -15.66 -4.37 5.36
C VAL A 557 -15.15 -5.49 6.26
N VAL A 558 -14.05 -5.21 6.95
CA VAL A 558 -13.49 -6.07 7.99
C VAL A 558 -13.46 -5.31 9.31
N TYR A 559 -13.72 -6.00 10.41
CA TYR A 559 -13.60 -5.45 11.75
C TYR A 559 -12.40 -6.05 12.47
N ARG A 560 -11.70 -5.22 13.24
CA ARG A 560 -10.71 -5.62 14.24
C ARG A 560 -11.12 -5.08 15.61
N TRP A 561 -10.58 -5.66 16.68
CA TRP A 561 -10.77 -5.13 18.03
C TRP A 561 -9.56 -4.32 18.44
N ASP A 562 -9.78 -3.07 18.81
CA ASP A 562 -8.74 -2.17 19.30
C ASP A 562 -8.94 -1.92 20.80
N PRO A 563 -8.05 -2.42 21.67
CA PRO A 563 -8.17 -2.27 23.12
C PRO A 563 -7.95 -0.83 23.60
N THR A 564 -7.29 0.01 22.79
CA THR A 564 -6.92 1.38 23.15
C THR A 564 -8.10 2.36 22.97
N LEU A 565 -9.19 1.88 22.38
CA LEU A 565 -10.35 2.68 22.04
C LEU A 565 -11.52 2.44 22.99
N GLY A 566 -12.40 3.44 23.09
CA GLY A 566 -13.53 3.40 24.00
C GLY A 566 -13.10 3.33 25.47
N THR A 567 -13.97 2.80 26.33
CA THR A 567 -13.69 2.67 27.77
C THR A 567 -12.90 1.39 28.13
N ALA A 568 -13.04 0.32 27.34
CA ALA A 568 -12.46 -0.99 27.64
C ALA A 568 -12.18 -1.82 26.36
N GLY A 569 -11.76 -1.13 25.30
CA GLY A 569 -11.66 -1.65 23.94
C GLY A 569 -12.93 -1.46 23.14
N GLU A 570 -12.76 -1.33 21.82
CA GLU A 570 -13.86 -1.18 20.88
C GLU A 570 -13.52 -1.79 19.51
N TYR A 571 -14.55 -2.11 18.74
CA TYR A 571 -14.36 -2.42 17.34
C TYR A 571 -13.89 -1.20 16.55
N ASP A 572 -12.93 -1.45 15.68
CA ASP A 572 -12.59 -0.59 14.54
C ASP A 572 -12.93 -1.34 13.25
N TYR A 573 -13.32 -0.62 12.21
CA TYR A 573 -13.63 -1.23 10.92
C TYR A 573 -13.13 -0.37 9.77
N GLU A 574 -12.73 -1.04 8.70
CA GLU A 574 -12.16 -0.42 7.52
C GLU A 574 -12.54 -1.18 6.25
N SER A 575 -12.27 -0.58 5.09
CA SER A 575 -12.49 -1.24 3.81
C SER A 575 -11.58 -2.46 3.70
N ALA A 576 -12.15 -3.58 3.26
CA ALA A 576 -11.37 -4.78 2.99
C ALA A 576 -10.34 -4.57 1.86
N SER A 577 -10.51 -3.54 1.03
CA SER A 577 -9.55 -3.15 -0.01
C SER A 577 -8.31 -2.44 0.52
N THR A 578 -8.29 -1.99 1.77
CA THR A 578 -7.16 -1.29 2.42
C THR A 578 -6.63 -2.02 3.64
N ALA A 579 -7.45 -2.89 4.24
CA ALA A 579 -7.09 -3.62 5.44
C ALA A 579 -5.88 -4.54 5.28
N VAL A 580 -5.09 -4.64 6.34
CA VAL A 580 -3.98 -5.58 6.47
C VAL A 580 -4.28 -6.51 7.64
N LEU A 581 -4.30 -7.82 7.38
CA LEU A 581 -4.41 -8.85 8.41
C LEU A 581 -3.06 -8.93 9.14
N ARG A 582 -2.98 -8.38 10.33
CA ARG A 582 -1.80 -8.40 11.20
C ARG A 582 -1.68 -9.75 11.91
N PRO A 583 -0.45 -10.24 12.16
CA PRO A 583 -0.26 -11.43 12.97
C PRO A 583 -0.81 -11.18 14.39
N TRP A 584 -1.17 -12.24 15.10
CA TRP A 584 -1.77 -12.17 16.45
C TRP A 584 -3.14 -11.49 16.56
N GLU A 585 -3.62 -10.79 15.53
CA GLU A 585 -4.94 -10.18 15.50
C GLU A 585 -6.01 -11.08 14.87
N GLY A 586 -7.19 -11.11 15.50
CA GLY A 586 -8.39 -11.70 14.93
C GLY A 586 -9.29 -10.63 14.29
N TYR A 587 -10.07 -11.06 13.30
CA TYR A 587 -10.91 -10.22 12.46
C TYR A 587 -12.33 -10.78 12.31
N TRP A 588 -13.29 -9.89 12.04
CA TRP A 588 -14.59 -10.27 11.52
C TRP A 588 -14.77 -9.89 10.07
N MET A 589 -15.34 -10.82 9.30
CA MET A 589 -15.88 -10.54 7.99
C MET A 589 -17.22 -11.27 7.84
N ARG A 590 -18.17 -10.62 7.17
CA ARG A 590 -19.46 -11.22 6.84
C ARG A 590 -19.42 -11.81 5.43
N ALA A 591 -19.63 -13.12 5.34
CA ALA A 591 -19.86 -13.80 4.07
C ALA A 591 -21.37 -13.91 3.82
N LEU A 592 -21.80 -13.55 2.61
CA LEU A 592 -23.21 -13.61 2.20
C LEU A 592 -23.57 -15.01 1.70
N GLN A 593 -22.56 -15.76 1.25
CA GLN A 593 -22.64 -17.17 0.85
C GLN A 593 -21.44 -17.92 1.44
N PRO A 594 -21.52 -19.25 1.62
CA PRO A 594 -20.35 -20.05 1.98
C PRO A 594 -19.27 -19.91 0.89
N VAL A 595 -18.05 -19.60 1.28
CA VAL A 595 -16.91 -19.42 0.38
C VAL A 595 -15.61 -19.85 1.08
N THR A 596 -14.57 -20.11 0.31
CA THR A 596 -13.20 -20.26 0.82
C THR A 596 -12.42 -18.98 0.55
N LEU A 597 -11.87 -18.38 1.59
CA LEU A 597 -10.91 -17.30 1.50
C LEU A 597 -9.51 -17.90 1.34
N ILE A 598 -8.82 -17.52 0.28
CA ILE A 598 -7.44 -17.90 0.00
C ILE A 598 -6.53 -16.75 0.46
N ILE A 599 -5.77 -17.00 1.51
CA ILE A 599 -4.69 -16.11 1.96
C ILE A 599 -3.44 -16.44 1.14
N PRO A 600 -2.86 -15.48 0.40
CA PRO A 600 -1.66 -15.74 -0.38
C PRO A 600 -0.45 -16.00 0.55
N PRO A 601 0.60 -16.69 0.06
CA PRO A 601 1.85 -16.81 0.79
C PRO A 601 2.43 -15.43 1.16
N VAL A 602 3.32 -15.40 2.15
CA VAL A 602 4.08 -14.20 2.50
C VAL A 602 5.03 -13.84 1.36
N GLU A 603 4.75 -12.70 0.70
CA GLU A 603 5.58 -12.14 -0.37
C GLU A 603 6.18 -10.78 0.00
N ALA A 604 6.07 -10.37 1.28
CA ALA A 604 6.59 -9.08 1.73
C ALA A 604 8.11 -8.98 1.48
N ILE A 605 8.57 -7.80 1.05
CA ILE A 605 9.96 -7.57 0.66
C ILE A 605 10.86 -7.82 1.87
N GLY A 606 11.88 -8.67 1.71
CA GLY A 606 12.82 -9.03 2.78
C GLY A 606 12.27 -9.97 3.87
N ALA A 607 10.99 -10.33 3.84
CA ALA A 607 10.41 -11.23 4.85
C ALA A 607 10.93 -12.66 4.66
N ARG A 608 11.42 -13.27 5.74
CA ARG A 608 11.85 -14.68 5.77
C ARG A 608 11.45 -15.39 7.04
N VAL A 609 11.20 -16.69 6.92
CA VAL A 609 10.92 -17.60 8.04
C VAL A 609 11.83 -18.81 7.88
N THR A 610 12.78 -18.96 8.80
CA THR A 610 13.68 -20.12 8.84
C THR A 610 13.48 -20.88 10.14
N TYR A 611 13.16 -22.16 10.05
CA TYR A 611 13.11 -23.06 11.20
C TYR A 611 13.43 -24.50 10.76
N THR A 612 14.11 -25.26 11.62
CA THR A 612 14.37 -26.68 11.36
C THR A 612 13.37 -27.51 12.15
N ALA A 613 12.39 -28.12 11.48
CA ALA A 613 11.53 -29.09 12.13
C ALA A 613 12.39 -30.29 12.55
N SER A 614 12.45 -30.60 13.85
CA SER A 614 13.07 -31.83 14.32
C SER A 614 12.34 -33.01 13.66
N SER A 615 13.05 -33.80 12.87
CA SER A 615 12.53 -35.00 12.23
C SER A 615 12.11 -36.05 13.28
N GLY A 616 10.89 -35.94 13.77
CA GLY A 616 10.20 -37.00 14.51
C GLY A 616 9.50 -37.91 13.50
N GLY A 617 10.04 -39.11 13.28
CA GLY A 617 9.47 -40.10 12.38
C GLY A 617 8.04 -40.47 12.75
N GLY A 618 7.13 -40.28 11.80
CA GLY A 618 5.72 -40.67 11.89
C GLY A 618 5.15 -40.84 10.49
N SER A 619 5.44 -41.97 9.86
CA SER A 619 4.74 -42.42 8.66
C SER A 619 3.33 -42.87 9.01
N GLY A 620 2.32 -42.28 8.34
CA GLY A 620 0.91 -42.68 8.37
C GLY A 620 0.04 -41.46 8.66
N GLY A 621 -0.84 -40.97 7.79
CA GLY A 621 -1.47 -41.54 6.60
C GLY A 621 -2.88 -40.96 6.58
N GLY A 622 -3.14 -40.04 5.64
CA GLY A 622 -4.45 -39.37 5.52
C GLY A 622 -4.41 -38.04 4.77
N GLY A 623 -3.46 -37.85 3.85
CA GLY A 623 -3.48 -36.72 2.92
C GLY A 623 -4.52 -36.99 1.83
N VAL A 624 -5.62 -36.25 1.85
CA VAL A 624 -6.46 -36.11 0.66
C VAL A 624 -5.63 -35.32 -0.35
N GLY A 625 -5.21 -36.02 -1.41
CA GLY A 625 -4.38 -35.46 -2.47
C GLY A 625 -5.10 -34.37 -3.30
N PRO A 626 -4.32 -33.56 -4.03
CA PRO A 626 -4.76 -32.33 -4.68
C PRO A 626 -5.57 -32.58 -5.96
N PRO A 627 -6.49 -31.69 -6.37
CA PRO A 627 -6.90 -31.61 -7.76
C PRO A 627 -5.79 -30.95 -8.60
N THR A 628 -5.42 -31.62 -9.67
CA THR A 628 -4.51 -31.18 -10.74
C THR A 628 -4.93 -29.81 -11.32
N PRO A 629 -3.98 -28.91 -11.66
CA PRO A 629 -4.31 -27.62 -12.25
C PRO A 629 -4.92 -27.79 -13.66
N GLY A 630 -6.23 -27.61 -13.77
CA GLY A 630 -6.89 -27.37 -15.05
C GLY A 630 -6.60 -25.95 -15.53
N SER A 631 -6.21 -25.81 -16.79
CA SER A 631 -6.00 -24.54 -17.48
C SER A 631 -7.16 -23.56 -17.25
N VAL A 632 -6.86 -22.40 -16.66
CA VAL A 632 -7.82 -21.33 -16.35
C VAL A 632 -8.22 -20.60 -17.64
N GLN A 633 -9.43 -20.86 -18.14
CA GLN A 633 -10.07 -20.03 -19.15
C GLN A 633 -10.95 -18.98 -18.46
N THR A 634 -10.51 -17.71 -18.48
CA THR A 634 -11.26 -16.58 -17.94
C THR A 634 -12.29 -16.06 -18.96
N THR A 635 -13.57 -16.11 -18.63
CA THR A 635 -14.62 -15.39 -19.36
C THR A 635 -14.66 -13.92 -18.97
N ARG A 636 -14.72 -13.04 -19.99
CA ARG A 636 -14.69 -11.58 -19.88
C ARG A 636 -15.91 -11.05 -19.10
N ALA A 637 -15.67 -10.30 -18.03
CA ALA A 637 -16.68 -9.45 -17.40
C ALA A 637 -16.46 -7.99 -17.84
N ARG A 638 -17.52 -7.35 -18.36
CA ARG A 638 -17.52 -5.92 -18.67
C ARG A 638 -17.48 -5.12 -17.37
N LEU A 639 -16.41 -4.36 -17.18
CA LEU A 639 -16.25 -3.40 -16.08
C LEU A 639 -17.33 -2.30 -16.19
N ARG A 640 -18.13 -2.12 -15.14
CA ARG A 640 -18.89 -0.89 -14.94
C ARG A 640 -17.96 0.15 -14.32
N ARG A 641 -17.99 1.38 -14.85
CA ARG A 641 -17.26 2.55 -14.34
C ARG A 641 -17.41 2.69 -12.81
N PRO A 642 -16.32 2.87 -12.05
CA PRO A 642 -16.41 3.33 -10.66
C PRO A 642 -16.94 4.77 -10.63
N VAL A 643 -17.87 5.06 -9.73
CA VAL A 643 -18.29 6.44 -9.43
C VAL A 643 -17.28 7.02 -8.43
N VAL A 644 -16.69 8.15 -8.82
CA VAL A 644 -15.78 8.97 -8.01
C VAL A 644 -16.58 9.67 -6.89
N GLY A 645 -16.02 9.71 -5.67
CA GLY A 645 -16.53 10.51 -4.54
C GLY A 645 -17.53 9.77 -3.64
N LEU A 646 -17.03 9.03 -2.64
CA LEU A 646 -17.84 8.25 -1.68
C LEU A 646 -17.85 8.85 -0.26
N SER A 647 -17.48 10.12 -0.09
CA SER A 647 -17.66 10.78 1.20
C SER A 647 -19.09 11.29 1.31
N PRO A 648 -19.87 10.87 2.32
CA PRO A 648 -21.21 11.41 2.51
C PRO A 648 -21.16 12.92 2.75
N GLU A 649 -22.15 13.63 2.24
CA GLU A 649 -22.29 15.08 2.36
C GLU A 649 -22.35 15.52 3.83
N TRP A 650 -22.97 14.71 4.68
CA TRP A 650 -22.87 14.86 6.12
C TRP A 650 -23.05 13.52 6.84
N THR A 651 -22.39 13.39 7.99
CA THR A 651 -22.57 12.26 8.90
C THR A 651 -22.60 12.73 10.35
N VAL A 652 -23.29 11.97 11.20
CA VAL A 652 -23.33 12.15 12.64
C VAL A 652 -22.97 10.83 13.29
N ARG A 653 -22.03 10.86 14.22
CA ARG A 653 -21.65 9.71 15.04
C ARG A 653 -22.53 9.65 16.28
N VAL A 654 -23.07 8.48 16.58
CA VAL A 654 -23.82 8.16 17.81
C VAL A 654 -23.00 7.18 18.64
N SER A 655 -22.86 7.48 19.93
CA SER A 655 -22.11 6.67 20.86
C SER A 655 -22.96 6.26 22.05
N ALA A 656 -23.03 4.97 22.34
CA ALA A 656 -23.62 4.43 23.56
C ALA A 656 -22.53 4.13 24.57
N VAL A 657 -22.56 4.83 25.70
CA VAL A 657 -21.56 4.71 26.76
C VAL A 657 -22.22 4.11 28.01
N GLY A 658 -21.77 2.91 28.39
CA GLY A 658 -22.13 2.26 29.64
C GLY A 658 -21.14 2.57 30.75
N ARG A 659 -21.21 1.81 31.85
CA ARG A 659 -20.30 1.99 32.99
C ARG A 659 -18.90 1.43 32.73
N TYR A 660 -18.83 0.24 32.12
CA TYR A 660 -17.57 -0.50 31.95
C TYR A 660 -17.08 -0.54 30.51
N ASP A 661 -17.92 -0.21 29.55
CA ASP A 661 -17.63 -0.32 28.12
C ASP A 661 -18.49 0.66 27.32
N SER A 662 -18.22 0.72 26.02
CA SER A 662 -18.88 1.64 25.09
C SER A 662 -18.98 1.05 23.69
N ASP A 663 -19.96 1.53 22.93
CA ASP A 663 -20.09 1.30 21.49
C ASP A 663 -20.27 2.67 20.83
N THR A 664 -19.17 3.23 20.31
CA THR A 664 -19.02 4.62 19.89
C THR A 664 -18.93 4.81 18.38
N ARG A 665 -18.56 3.78 17.62
CA ARG A 665 -18.41 3.80 16.15
C ARG A 665 -19.71 3.46 15.42
N ASN A 666 -20.76 4.25 15.66
CA ASN A 666 -22.01 4.15 14.92
C ASN A 666 -22.28 5.45 14.18
N VAL A 667 -22.52 5.38 12.87
CA VAL A 667 -22.62 6.56 12.01
C VAL A 667 -23.93 6.53 11.22
N PHE A 668 -24.61 7.66 11.13
CA PHE A 668 -25.68 7.85 10.16
C PHE A 668 -25.50 9.15 9.42
N GLY A 669 -26.06 9.24 8.23
CA GLY A 669 -25.84 10.41 7.38
C GLY A 669 -26.65 10.36 6.12
N GLN A 670 -26.41 11.32 5.25
CA GLN A 670 -26.97 11.32 3.91
C GLN A 670 -25.90 11.53 2.86
N SER A 671 -26.12 10.89 1.72
CA SER A 671 -25.37 11.17 0.51
C SER A 671 -26.23 11.17 -0.74
N ALA A 672 -25.90 12.01 -1.72
CA ALA A 672 -26.50 11.92 -3.06
C ALA A 672 -26.09 10.64 -3.80
N ALA A 673 -24.96 10.03 -3.42
CA ALA A 673 -24.51 8.74 -3.96
C ALA A 673 -25.11 7.53 -3.22
N ALA A 674 -25.79 7.74 -2.09
CA ALA A 674 -26.43 6.69 -1.30
C ALA A 674 -27.88 6.43 -1.72
N SER A 675 -28.36 5.24 -1.43
CA SER A 675 -29.72 4.79 -1.63
C SER A 675 -30.48 4.69 -0.30
N ASP A 676 -31.78 4.45 -0.35
CA ASP A 676 -32.56 4.14 0.86
C ASP A 676 -32.55 2.63 1.17
N GLY A 677 -31.96 1.81 0.29
CA GLY A 677 -31.67 0.40 0.53
C GLY A 677 -30.20 0.19 0.93
N TYR A 678 -29.74 -1.06 0.93
CA TYR A 678 -28.32 -1.35 1.18
C TYR A 678 -27.45 -0.84 0.04
N ASP A 679 -26.38 -0.12 0.38
CA ASP A 679 -25.27 0.19 -0.52
C ASP A 679 -23.91 0.11 0.17
N ARG A 680 -22.84 0.52 -0.53
CA ARG A 680 -21.45 0.38 -0.03
C ARG A 680 -21.06 1.42 1.02
N GLN A 681 -21.90 2.42 1.28
CA GLN A 681 -21.69 3.37 2.37
C GLN A 681 -22.31 2.87 3.69
N ASP A 682 -23.15 1.84 3.62
CA ASP A 682 -23.64 1.13 4.79
C ASP A 682 -22.61 0.12 5.30
N VAL A 683 -22.61 -0.07 6.61
CA VAL A 683 -21.72 -1.03 7.26
C VAL A 683 -22.51 -1.91 8.22
N ASP A 684 -22.58 -3.21 7.94
CA ASP A 684 -23.22 -4.21 8.80
C ASP A 684 -22.55 -4.25 10.19
N LYS A 685 -23.34 -4.38 11.26
CA LYS A 685 -22.83 -4.47 12.63
C LYS A 685 -22.31 -5.88 12.92
N ALA A 686 -21.01 -5.99 13.21
CA ALA A 686 -20.38 -7.22 13.69
C ALA A 686 -21.02 -7.72 15.01
N PRO A 687 -20.94 -9.02 15.32
CA PRO A 687 -21.42 -9.57 16.59
C PRO A 687 -20.81 -8.82 17.78
N PRO A 688 -21.54 -8.57 18.89
CA PRO A 688 -21.03 -7.76 19.98
C PRO A 688 -19.69 -8.26 20.54
N GLY A 689 -18.72 -7.35 20.65
CA GLY A 689 -17.46 -7.55 21.37
C GLY A 689 -17.52 -7.05 22.81
N GLY A 690 -18.51 -6.23 23.15
CA GLY A 690 -18.77 -5.72 24.50
C GLY A 690 -20.13 -6.15 25.05
N THR A 691 -20.44 -5.64 26.23
CA THR A 691 -21.76 -5.76 26.88
C THR A 691 -22.73 -4.67 26.44
N VAL A 692 -22.26 -3.50 26.00
CA VAL A 692 -23.07 -2.46 25.35
C VAL A 692 -22.96 -2.60 23.84
N SER A 693 -24.09 -2.49 23.15
CA SER A 693 -24.15 -2.48 21.68
C SER A 693 -25.15 -1.46 21.18
N CYS A 694 -24.74 -0.67 20.20
CA CYS A 694 -25.53 0.32 19.50
C CYS A 694 -25.51 -0.02 18.01
N ALA A 695 -26.67 0.06 17.33
CA ALA A 695 -26.76 -0.22 15.90
C ALA A 695 -28.01 0.39 15.27
N PHE A 696 -27.94 0.73 13.99
CA PHE A 696 -29.11 1.05 13.19
C PHE A 696 -29.84 -0.23 12.77
N VAL A 697 -31.17 -0.17 12.71
CA VAL A 697 -32.03 -1.33 12.40
C VAL A 697 -32.61 -1.16 11.02
N GLU A 698 -32.19 -2.02 10.09
CA GLU A 698 -32.70 -2.06 8.73
C GLU A 698 -33.66 -3.24 8.56
N THR A 699 -34.89 -2.92 8.16
CA THR A 699 -35.98 -3.90 7.99
C THR A 699 -36.51 -3.85 6.57
N GLY A 700 -36.79 -5.01 5.97
CA GLY A 700 -37.41 -5.09 4.65
C GLY A 700 -36.43 -5.04 3.47
N LEU A 701 -35.13 -5.22 3.72
CA LEU A 701 -34.08 -5.25 2.69
C LEU A 701 -33.71 -6.69 2.27
N GLY A 702 -34.61 -7.65 2.49
CA GLY A 702 -34.34 -9.08 2.25
C GLY A 702 -33.15 -9.56 3.09
N GLU A 703 -32.18 -10.21 2.45
CA GLU A 703 -30.95 -10.73 3.09
C GLU A 703 -30.05 -9.63 3.69
N ASN A 704 -30.23 -8.38 3.27
CA ASN A 704 -29.55 -7.22 3.83
C ASN A 704 -30.27 -6.65 5.06
N SER A 705 -31.40 -7.22 5.51
CA SER A 705 -32.01 -6.78 6.77
C SER A 705 -31.12 -7.15 7.95
N GLY A 706 -31.02 -6.28 8.96
CA GLY A 706 -30.15 -6.54 10.10
C GLY A 706 -29.77 -5.30 10.89
N TYR A 707 -28.65 -5.42 11.59
CA TYR A 707 -28.07 -4.35 12.38
C TYR A 707 -26.88 -3.74 11.65
N TYR A 708 -26.76 -2.42 11.71
CA TYR A 708 -25.75 -1.65 10.98
C TYR A 708 -24.97 -0.73 11.91
N ALA A 709 -23.65 -0.71 11.77
CA ALA A 709 -22.78 0.30 12.37
C ALA A 709 -22.88 1.63 11.61
N ALA A 710 -22.98 1.59 10.28
CA ALA A 710 -23.21 2.77 9.46
C ALA A 710 -24.48 2.62 8.60
N SER A 711 -25.33 3.65 8.58
CA SER A 711 -26.55 3.72 7.76
C SER A 711 -26.62 5.07 7.05
N ILE A 712 -26.26 5.10 5.77
CA ILE A 712 -26.25 6.33 4.96
C ILE A 712 -27.42 6.30 3.98
N ARG A 713 -28.24 7.36 3.99
CA ARG A 713 -29.46 7.43 3.18
C ARG A 713 -29.32 8.38 2.02
N SER A 714 -30.24 8.29 1.06
CA SER A 714 -30.31 9.29 -0.01
C SER A 714 -30.57 10.70 0.55
N LEU A 715 -29.99 11.71 -0.10
CA LEU A 715 -30.09 13.13 0.27
C LEU A 715 -31.52 13.67 0.08
N ARG A 716 -32.40 13.40 1.06
CA ARG A 716 -33.82 13.79 1.07
C ARG A 716 -34.24 14.29 2.46
N ALA A 717 -35.20 15.22 2.49
CA ALA A 717 -35.80 15.65 3.75
C ALA A 717 -36.70 14.55 4.32
N GLY A 718 -36.81 14.48 5.65
CA GLY A 718 -37.73 13.55 6.33
C GLY A 718 -37.20 12.11 6.46
N GLN A 719 -35.91 11.88 6.18
CA GLN A 719 -35.29 10.57 6.41
C GLN A 719 -35.31 10.22 7.90
N GLU A 720 -35.44 8.91 8.16
CA GLU A 720 -35.54 8.33 9.49
C GLU A 720 -34.53 7.20 9.65
N TRP A 721 -33.90 7.14 10.82
CA TRP A 721 -33.06 6.03 11.25
C TRP A 721 -33.62 5.40 12.51
N LYS A 722 -33.82 4.09 12.49
CA LYS A 722 -34.18 3.31 13.68
C LYS A 722 -32.90 2.91 14.39
N LEU A 723 -32.74 3.28 15.64
CA LEU A 723 -31.56 2.98 16.45
C LEU A 723 -31.93 1.99 17.55
N ARG A 724 -31.13 0.95 17.72
CA ARG A 724 -31.22 -0.03 18.80
C ARG A 724 -30.02 0.09 19.70
N VAL A 725 -30.27 0.10 21.01
CA VAL A 725 -29.24 0.11 22.05
C VAL A 725 -29.52 -1.04 23.01
N ALA A 726 -28.64 -2.02 23.04
CA ALA A 726 -28.70 -3.15 23.97
C ALA A 726 -27.59 -3.03 25.02
N SER A 727 -27.90 -3.45 26.24
CA SER A 727 -26.91 -3.69 27.29
C SER A 727 -27.17 -5.06 27.90
N TYR A 728 -26.09 -5.79 28.16
CA TYR A 728 -26.12 -7.02 28.95
C TYR A 728 -25.71 -6.76 30.41
N GLN A 729 -25.45 -5.50 30.77
CA GLN A 729 -25.22 -5.10 32.16
C GLN A 729 -26.56 -4.99 32.91
N VAL A 730 -26.62 -5.56 34.10
CA VAL A 730 -27.80 -5.50 34.97
C VAL A 730 -27.88 -4.11 35.61
N ASP A 731 -29.01 -3.44 35.41
CA ASP A 731 -29.42 -2.18 36.05
C ASP A 731 -28.36 -1.06 36.01
N GLN A 732 -27.64 -0.95 34.89
CA GLN A 732 -26.72 0.17 34.65
C GLN A 732 -27.29 1.14 33.61
N PRO A 733 -27.18 2.46 33.86
CA PRO A 733 -27.62 3.47 32.90
C PRO A 733 -26.69 3.53 31.70
N VAL A 734 -27.27 3.70 30.52
CA VAL A 734 -26.54 3.95 29.27
C VAL A 734 -26.76 5.39 28.86
N THR A 735 -25.69 6.07 28.44
CA THR A 735 -25.74 7.44 27.94
C THR A 735 -25.43 7.47 26.45
N LEU A 736 -26.38 7.98 25.67
CA LEU A 736 -26.18 8.30 24.26
C LEU A 736 -25.54 9.68 24.11
N LYS A 737 -24.48 9.73 23.32
CA LYS A 737 -23.76 10.94 22.91
C LYS A 737 -23.73 11.02 21.39
N TRP A 738 -23.52 12.21 20.86
CA TRP A 738 -23.38 12.43 19.41
C TRP A 738 -22.37 13.52 19.08
N SER A 739 -21.75 13.41 17.91
CA SER A 739 -20.76 14.34 17.35
C SER A 739 -20.90 14.43 15.82
N GLY A 740 -20.35 15.48 15.20
CA GLY A 740 -20.49 15.72 13.75
C GLY A 740 -21.72 16.56 13.38
N LEU A 741 -22.40 17.18 14.34
CA LEU A 741 -23.59 17.99 14.06
C LEU A 741 -23.27 19.30 13.33
N GLU A 742 -22.03 19.76 13.41
CA GLU A 742 -21.48 20.92 12.72
C GLU A 742 -21.42 20.73 11.20
N ALA A 743 -21.40 19.48 10.71
CA ALA A 743 -21.44 19.15 9.29
C ALA A 743 -22.86 19.20 8.69
N LEU A 744 -23.91 19.42 9.51
CA LEU A 744 -25.27 19.44 9.02
C LEU A 744 -25.52 20.64 8.08
N PRO A 745 -26.20 20.42 6.94
CA PRO A 745 -26.62 21.51 6.07
C PRO A 745 -27.51 22.52 6.80
N SER A 746 -27.41 23.79 6.40
CA SER A 746 -28.24 24.86 6.98
C SER A 746 -29.72 24.53 6.85
N GLY A 747 -30.46 24.61 7.95
CA GLY A 747 -31.90 24.33 8.01
C GLY A 747 -32.26 22.85 8.24
N VAL A 748 -31.29 21.93 8.29
CA VAL A 748 -31.51 20.56 8.73
C VAL A 748 -31.43 20.49 10.25
N ARG A 749 -32.40 19.83 10.89
CA ARG A 749 -32.39 19.53 12.32
C ARG A 749 -32.64 18.05 12.53
N LEU A 750 -31.98 17.46 13.53
CA LEU A 750 -32.15 16.06 13.88
C LEU A 750 -32.90 15.93 15.20
N ARG A 751 -33.90 15.07 15.26
CA ARG A 751 -34.68 14.77 16.46
C ARG A 751 -34.54 13.30 16.84
N LEU A 752 -34.14 13.04 18.08
CA LEU A 752 -34.20 11.72 18.69
C LEU A 752 -35.57 11.54 19.37
N VAL A 753 -36.17 10.37 19.17
CA VAL A 753 -37.42 9.94 19.82
C VAL A 753 -37.19 8.58 20.46
N ASP A 754 -37.37 8.49 21.78
CA ASP A 754 -37.36 7.24 22.54
C ASP A 754 -38.73 6.56 22.40
N THR A 755 -38.78 5.41 21.74
CA THR A 755 -40.05 4.77 21.36
C THR A 755 -40.77 4.16 22.56
N ALA A 756 -40.08 3.91 23.67
CA ALA A 756 -40.68 3.31 24.85
C ALA A 756 -41.33 4.34 25.79
N THR A 757 -40.84 5.58 25.80
CA THR A 757 -41.39 6.66 26.65
C THR A 757 -42.12 7.74 25.86
N GLY A 758 -41.94 7.80 24.54
CA GLY A 758 -42.40 8.91 23.70
C GLY A 758 -41.59 10.20 23.89
N ARG A 759 -40.57 10.20 24.76
CA ARG A 759 -39.72 11.37 24.99
C ARG A 759 -38.97 11.70 23.71
N SER A 760 -38.99 12.97 23.31
CA SER A 760 -38.24 13.44 22.14
C SER A 760 -37.35 14.63 22.48
N MET A 761 -36.23 14.76 21.77
CA MET A 761 -35.33 15.90 21.88
C MET A 761 -34.64 16.21 20.56
N VAL A 762 -34.34 17.50 20.34
CA VAL A 762 -33.49 17.92 19.23
C VAL A 762 -32.04 17.67 19.59
N LEU A 763 -31.27 17.07 18.68
CA LEU A 763 -29.84 16.85 18.85
C LEU A 763 -29.10 18.20 18.74
N ARG A 764 -28.31 18.53 19.76
CA ARG A 764 -27.45 19.74 19.79
C ARG A 764 -26.03 19.34 20.18
N PRO A 765 -24.98 20.08 19.74
CA PRO A 765 -23.62 19.86 20.24
C PRO A 765 -23.58 19.83 21.78
N GLY A 766 -22.94 18.81 22.36
CA GLY A 766 -22.80 18.63 23.81
C GLY A 766 -24.03 18.08 24.56
N SER A 767 -25.21 18.00 23.93
CA SER A 767 -26.37 17.35 24.56
C SER A 767 -26.26 15.82 24.55
N THR A 768 -26.90 15.16 25.50
CA THR A 768 -26.85 13.70 25.70
C THR A 768 -28.21 13.15 26.09
N TYR A 769 -28.45 11.86 25.88
CA TYR A 769 -29.66 11.17 26.34
C TYR A 769 -29.31 9.97 27.24
N ARG A 770 -29.72 10.01 28.51
CA ARG A 770 -29.48 8.94 29.48
C ARG A 770 -30.76 8.16 29.75
N PHE A 771 -30.65 6.84 29.79
CA PHE A 771 -31.75 5.93 30.16
C PHE A 771 -31.22 4.72 30.92
N ASP A 772 -32.08 4.10 31.72
CA ASP A 772 -31.76 2.86 32.44
C ASP A 772 -31.93 1.67 31.49
N ALA A 773 -30.82 1.02 31.16
CA ALA A 773 -30.84 -0.16 30.31
C ALA A 773 -31.18 -1.40 31.16
N LYS A 774 -31.98 -2.31 30.58
CA LYS A 774 -32.31 -3.59 31.20
C LYS A 774 -31.55 -4.70 30.48
N ALA A 775 -30.89 -5.57 31.24
CA ALA A 775 -30.11 -6.66 30.69
C ALA A 775 -30.95 -7.50 29.71
N GLY A 776 -30.47 -7.66 28.48
CA GLY A 776 -31.13 -8.44 27.43
C GLY A 776 -32.39 -7.81 26.81
N GLN A 777 -32.81 -6.62 27.26
CA GLN A 777 -33.97 -5.89 26.71
C GLN A 777 -33.50 -4.63 25.98
N PRO A 778 -33.38 -4.66 24.64
CA PRO A 778 -32.90 -3.52 23.88
C PRO A 778 -33.86 -2.33 23.94
N ARG A 779 -33.30 -1.13 24.05
CA ARG A 779 -34.02 0.15 23.90
C ARG A 779 -34.02 0.58 22.43
N LEU A 780 -35.17 1.02 21.93
CA LEU A 780 -35.32 1.50 20.56
C LEU A 780 -35.53 3.01 20.52
N PHE A 781 -34.92 3.64 19.53
CA PHE A 781 -35.06 5.06 19.24
C PHE A 781 -35.31 5.27 17.76
N ARG A 782 -35.87 6.42 17.41
CA ARG A 782 -35.93 6.95 16.04
C ARG A 782 -35.17 8.26 15.99
N ILE A 783 -34.32 8.43 14.99
CA ILE A 783 -33.72 9.71 14.63
C ILE A 783 -34.40 10.18 13.36
N VAL A 784 -34.97 11.38 13.36
CA VAL A 784 -35.68 11.96 12.22
C VAL A 784 -34.98 13.23 11.77
N SER A 785 -34.73 13.35 10.46
CA SER A 785 -34.26 14.58 9.83
C SER A 785 -35.45 15.49 9.49
N GLU A 786 -35.44 16.69 10.06
CA GLU A 786 -36.44 17.73 9.84
C GLU A 786 -35.82 18.83 8.98
N GLY A 787 -36.39 19.08 7.80
CA GLY A 787 -36.05 20.23 6.96
C GLY A 787 -37.06 21.36 7.10
N ALA A 788 -36.66 22.60 6.82
CA ALA A 788 -37.62 23.68 6.57
C ALA A 788 -38.54 23.27 5.40
N ARG A 789 -39.86 23.34 5.60
CA ARG A 789 -40.84 23.04 4.55
C ARG A 789 -40.52 23.85 3.28
N GLY A 790 -40.12 23.18 2.20
CA GLY A 790 -40.06 23.74 0.84
C GLY A 790 -38.69 24.24 0.38
N GLY A 791 -37.79 23.33 0.01
CA GLY A 791 -36.59 23.67 -0.76
C GLY A 791 -35.70 22.45 -0.93
N ARG A 792 -35.29 22.13 -2.17
CA ARG A 792 -34.25 21.11 -2.43
C ARG A 792 -33.00 21.49 -1.63
N ILE A 793 -32.46 20.52 -0.87
CA ILE A 793 -31.10 20.59 -0.34
C ILE A 793 -30.20 20.62 -1.59
N ARG A 794 -29.50 21.73 -1.79
CA ARG A 794 -28.57 21.94 -2.92
C ARG A 794 -27.21 21.38 -2.59
#